data_AF-A0A8H7FU24-F1
#
_entry.id   AF-A0A8H7FU24-F1
#
_cell.length_a   1.000
_cell.length_b   1.000
_cell.length_c   1.000
_cell.angle_alpha   90.00
_cell.angle_beta   90.00
_cell.angle_gamma   90.00
#
_symmetry.space_group_name_H-M   'P 1'
#
loop_
_entity.id
_entity.type
_entity.pdbx_description
1 polymer ?
#
loop_
_entity_poly.entity_id
_entity_poly.type
_entity_poly.pdbx_seq_one_letter_code
_entity_poly.pdbx_strand_id
1 'polypeptide(L)'
;MDPDTLKKIYRLRQLLIALPHTLPIPEISTYCFTSFAPDADWIEDTGSTAGGVNRQLEVHLGSRVKDFKLKERGPETIALADVLEHWIGICPDDVLLLKWLEDVTIAAENAYMEAGEEVRVLKLHVSEFNLTCVACAEQIPNTEIEQPASVTEEPPTVAPIKQSTTKPKGKKAQSHILLSFADPRYQTDEESEDERSGGVKLLPLLKKTSKPYLDSDGKKRARCIASSHCNKTWAWPRSRQRLLDHAAHECKALPQEWRSEALEYLSEKGANGRAKKSRPVEEDVKSDVEEVPSRKKSKMDVSGSSSSVSKQTTLGSSFAEKGAQTLKKDAHRKLMLFVTCTGIPPRVIDSPEFNAFCGVLNSKYTPPCSTTITETLVPDEAAAINMDIVGFLRTQRDLTLSWDGGKTRRQKSFYSIHVITALRQCFLLDLDDASMLSHTADYIVEQVMGVVLKIGAERFSGASSDDTGNTRSSRRKLATKLPFILNLQDACHLLSLCLTQIGKLPEFAIIIRKIKKILKLMYNSTYTMEHFNYQRTQLNISRGLEKPGKTRFAGVFWAGVSIQRCLPAFSAIIDDDDLEIDISGMNNLFESRSSAALLFQADLAKLAAVFGPYARAIQCLESPHTTCSDVYLYWLAIVSQISHLLKGNTVELEDETKARIREITNM
;
A
#
# COMPACT_ATOMS: atom_id res chain seq x y z
N MET A 1 5.72 5.55 -36.95
CA MET A 1 5.95 6.54 -35.88
C MET A 1 5.85 7.94 -36.47
N ASP A 2 5.15 8.86 -35.81
CA ASP A 2 5.00 10.23 -36.31
C ASP A 2 6.27 11.10 -36.08
N PRO A 3 6.43 12.20 -36.82
CA PRO A 3 7.64 13.04 -36.73
C PRO A 3 7.85 13.73 -35.37
N ASP A 4 6.80 13.94 -34.56
CA ASP A 4 6.93 14.56 -33.24
C ASP A 4 7.47 13.55 -32.22
N THR A 5 6.97 12.31 -32.25
CA THR A 5 7.46 11.22 -31.41
C THR A 5 8.92 10.88 -31.73
N LEU A 6 9.31 10.87 -33.01
CA LEU A 6 10.71 10.64 -33.41
C LEU A 6 11.66 11.73 -32.88
N LYS A 7 11.21 13.00 -32.87
CA LYS A 7 11.96 14.11 -32.25
C LYS A 7 12.09 13.94 -30.73
N LYS A 8 11.06 13.45 -30.05
CA LYS A 8 11.10 13.15 -28.61
C LYS A 8 12.10 12.04 -28.29
N ILE A 9 12.11 10.96 -29.08
CA ILE A 9 13.08 9.86 -28.94
C ILE A 9 14.51 10.36 -29.18
N TYR A 10 14.72 11.17 -30.22
CA TYR A 10 16.02 11.77 -30.47
C TYR A 10 16.48 12.65 -29.30
N ARG A 11 15.59 13.50 -28.76
CA ARG A 11 15.85 14.31 -27.57
C ARG A 11 16.21 13.43 -26.38
N LEU A 12 15.45 12.37 -26.12
CA LEU A 12 15.74 11.42 -25.05
C LEU A 12 17.14 10.82 -25.22
N ARG A 13 17.48 10.32 -26.41
CA ARG A 13 18.80 9.75 -26.69
C ARG A 13 19.94 10.72 -26.37
N GLN A 14 19.80 12.00 -26.77
CA GLN A 14 20.78 13.04 -26.43
C GLN A 14 20.90 13.28 -24.93
N LEU A 15 19.78 13.29 -24.20
CA LEU A 15 19.78 13.44 -22.74
C LEU A 15 20.50 12.29 -22.05
N LEU A 16 20.26 11.05 -22.50
CA LEU A 16 20.84 9.84 -21.91
C LEU A 16 22.34 9.70 -22.18
N ILE A 17 22.82 10.14 -23.36
CA ILE A 17 24.25 10.14 -23.71
C ILE A 17 25.06 11.05 -22.78
N ALA A 18 24.51 12.22 -22.44
CA ALA A 18 25.23 13.26 -21.71
C ALA A 18 24.86 13.33 -20.21
N LEU A 19 24.25 12.28 -19.65
CA LEU A 19 23.76 12.29 -18.26
C LEU A 19 24.86 12.73 -17.25
N PRO A 20 24.49 13.53 -16.23
CA PRO A 20 25.44 14.12 -15.29
C PRO A 20 26.31 13.10 -14.58
N HIS A 21 27.54 13.51 -14.22
CA HIS A 21 28.50 12.65 -13.52
C HIS A 21 28.08 12.26 -12.10
N THR A 22 27.02 12.88 -11.56
CA THR A 22 26.40 12.51 -10.29
C THR A 22 25.73 11.14 -10.32
N LEU A 23 25.38 10.63 -11.51
CA LEU A 23 24.90 9.25 -11.68
C LEU A 23 26.09 8.30 -11.90
N PRO A 24 26.13 7.16 -11.19
CA PRO A 24 27.21 6.18 -11.32
C PRO A 24 27.18 5.49 -12.69
N ILE A 25 28.37 5.10 -13.17
CA ILE A 25 28.53 4.12 -14.25
C ILE A 25 28.91 2.80 -13.58
N PRO A 26 27.98 1.87 -13.36
CA PRO A 26 28.28 0.61 -12.70
C PRO A 26 29.09 -0.32 -13.63
N GLU A 27 29.96 -1.16 -13.06
CA GLU A 27 30.66 -2.21 -13.81
C GLU A 27 29.70 -3.26 -14.40
N ILE A 28 28.59 -3.52 -13.69
CA ILE A 28 27.47 -4.35 -14.14
C ILE A 28 26.20 -3.54 -13.96
N SER A 29 25.59 -3.16 -15.09
CA SER A 29 24.34 -2.42 -15.13
C SER A 29 23.17 -3.22 -14.54
N THR A 30 22.28 -2.53 -13.84
CA THR A 30 21.01 -3.10 -13.38
C THR A 30 19.90 -3.06 -14.42
N TYR A 31 20.15 -2.42 -15.57
CA TYR A 31 19.15 -2.12 -16.60
C TYR A 31 19.17 -3.07 -17.81
N CYS A 32 20.32 -3.59 -18.23
CA CYS A 32 20.44 -4.62 -19.29
C CYS A 32 19.54 -4.42 -20.53
N PHE A 33 19.45 -3.18 -21.05
CA PHE A 33 18.60 -2.85 -22.20
C PHE A 33 19.16 -3.26 -23.56
N THR A 34 20.47 -3.49 -23.69
CA THR A 34 21.08 -3.95 -24.96
C THR A 34 20.53 -5.32 -25.38
N SER A 35 20.18 -6.17 -24.41
CA SER A 35 19.54 -7.48 -24.62
C SER A 35 18.02 -7.47 -24.31
N PHE A 36 17.36 -6.31 -24.36
CA PHE A 36 15.96 -6.21 -23.98
C PHE A 36 15.05 -6.98 -24.95
N ALA A 37 14.29 -7.93 -24.39
CA ALA A 37 13.19 -8.59 -25.09
C ALA A 37 11.98 -8.68 -24.14
N PRO A 38 10.76 -8.37 -24.62
CA PRO A 38 9.55 -8.61 -23.85
C PRO A 38 9.36 -10.11 -23.65
N ASP A 39 9.00 -10.50 -22.44
CA ASP A 39 8.68 -11.89 -22.11
C ASP A 39 7.44 -12.32 -22.89
N ALA A 40 7.53 -13.43 -23.62
CA ALA A 40 6.43 -13.99 -24.39
C ALA A 40 5.22 -14.33 -23.51
N ASP A 41 5.46 -14.77 -22.27
CA ASP A 41 4.40 -15.08 -21.31
C ASP A 41 3.65 -13.80 -20.88
N TRP A 42 4.36 -12.67 -20.76
CA TRP A 42 3.71 -11.39 -20.45
C TRP A 42 2.89 -10.87 -21.63
N ILE A 43 3.34 -11.11 -22.87
CA ILE A 43 2.57 -10.76 -24.07
C ILE A 43 1.26 -11.57 -24.10
N GLU A 44 1.33 -12.86 -23.80
CA GLU A 44 0.15 -13.74 -23.72
C GLU A 44 -0.78 -13.33 -22.56
N ASP A 45 -0.26 -13.13 -21.35
CA ASP A 45 -1.05 -12.79 -20.16
C ASP A 45 -1.74 -11.43 -20.28
N THR A 46 -1.04 -10.43 -20.82
CA THR A 46 -1.60 -9.08 -21.05
C THR A 46 -2.46 -9.01 -22.31
N GLY A 47 -2.38 -10.02 -23.19
CA GLY A 47 -3.08 -10.05 -24.47
C GLY A 47 -2.59 -8.99 -25.47
N SER A 48 -1.44 -8.37 -25.24
CA SER A 48 -0.87 -7.36 -26.15
C SER A 48 0.65 -7.28 -26.05
N THR A 49 1.31 -7.06 -27.19
CA THR A 49 2.76 -6.87 -27.24
C THR A 49 3.19 -5.65 -26.42
N ALA A 50 2.44 -4.55 -26.51
CA ALA A 50 2.70 -3.34 -25.72
C ALA A 50 2.54 -3.57 -24.20
N GLY A 51 1.56 -4.38 -23.78
CA GLY A 51 1.39 -4.79 -22.39
C GLY A 51 2.58 -5.60 -21.86
N GLY A 52 3.08 -6.54 -22.66
CA GLY A 52 4.30 -7.30 -22.36
C GLY A 52 5.54 -6.42 -22.23
N VAL A 53 5.73 -5.49 -23.17
CA VAL A 53 6.83 -4.50 -23.13
C VAL A 53 6.70 -3.58 -21.92
N ASN A 54 5.51 -3.06 -21.62
CA ASN A 54 5.29 -2.23 -20.43
C ASN A 54 5.69 -2.97 -19.15
N ARG A 55 5.28 -4.24 -19.03
CA ARG A 55 5.61 -5.05 -17.85
C ARG A 55 7.10 -5.31 -17.73
N GLN A 56 7.77 -5.58 -18.84
CA GLN A 56 9.21 -5.78 -18.86
C GLN A 56 9.99 -4.50 -18.55
N LEU A 57 9.53 -3.34 -19.00
CA LEU A 57 10.08 -2.03 -18.61
C LEU A 57 9.91 -1.79 -17.11
N GLU A 58 8.76 -2.12 -16.51
CA GLU A 58 8.55 -2.02 -15.06
C GLU A 58 9.51 -2.90 -14.24
N VAL A 59 9.95 -4.04 -14.78
CA VAL A 59 10.95 -4.92 -14.11
C VAL A 59 12.32 -4.24 -14.05
N HIS A 60 12.76 -3.63 -15.15
CA HIS A 60 14.09 -3.00 -15.24
C HIS A 60 14.12 -1.61 -14.59
N LEU A 61 13.08 -0.80 -14.81
CA LEU A 61 13.02 0.59 -14.37
C LEU A 61 12.31 0.78 -13.02
N GLY A 62 11.51 -0.20 -12.59
CA GLY A 62 10.61 -0.09 -11.45
C GLY A 62 9.22 0.41 -11.85
N SER A 63 8.31 0.42 -10.87
CA SER A 63 6.93 0.90 -11.07
C SER A 63 6.89 2.42 -11.28
N ARG A 64 5.99 2.90 -12.14
CA ARG A 64 5.76 4.33 -12.47
C ARG A 64 5.13 5.17 -11.34
N VAL A 65 5.11 4.67 -10.11
CA VAL A 65 4.42 5.33 -8.99
C VAL A 65 5.36 6.31 -8.28
N LYS A 66 5.17 7.61 -8.58
CA LYS A 66 5.77 8.81 -7.95
C LYS A 66 7.31 8.84 -7.87
N ASP A 67 7.88 9.90 -8.45
CA ASP A 67 9.31 10.23 -8.45
C ASP A 67 10.21 9.19 -9.14
N PHE A 68 9.84 8.79 -10.36
CA PHE A 68 10.69 7.95 -11.21
C PHE A 68 12.04 8.65 -11.48
N LYS A 69 13.14 7.94 -11.16
CA LYS A 69 14.51 8.44 -11.31
C LYS A 69 15.39 7.40 -11.97
N LEU A 70 16.28 7.85 -12.85
CA LEU A 70 17.37 7.03 -13.38
C LEU A 70 18.41 6.82 -12.27
N LYS A 71 18.89 5.58 -12.16
CA LYS A 71 19.82 5.16 -11.09
C LYS A 71 21.28 5.14 -11.53
N GLU A 72 21.50 5.06 -12.84
CA GLU A 72 22.81 4.87 -13.47
C GLU A 72 22.85 5.52 -14.85
N ARG A 73 24.05 5.79 -15.34
CA ARG A 73 24.32 6.23 -16.72
C ARG A 73 25.31 5.28 -17.39
N GLY A 74 25.32 5.24 -18.71
CA GLY A 74 26.20 4.35 -19.48
C GLY A 74 25.49 3.73 -20.68
N PRO A 75 26.14 2.76 -21.36
CA PRO A 75 25.63 2.15 -22.57
C PRO A 75 24.23 1.54 -22.43
N GLU A 76 23.96 0.84 -21.32
CA GLU A 76 22.65 0.24 -21.05
C GLU A 76 21.56 1.31 -20.88
N THR A 77 21.83 2.38 -20.14
CA THR A 77 20.88 3.50 -20.02
C THR A 77 20.61 4.15 -21.38
N ILE A 78 21.63 4.30 -22.23
CA ILE A 78 21.47 4.87 -23.59
C ILE A 78 20.60 3.95 -24.47
N ALA A 79 20.80 2.63 -24.38
CA ALA A 79 20.04 1.63 -25.14
C ALA A 79 18.53 1.66 -24.85
N LEU A 80 18.09 2.23 -23.73
CA LEU A 80 16.66 2.46 -23.44
C LEU A 80 15.98 3.31 -24.53
N ALA A 81 16.68 4.29 -25.12
CA ALA A 81 16.13 5.07 -26.22
C ALA A 81 15.86 4.20 -27.46
N ASP A 82 16.72 3.22 -27.73
CA ASP A 82 16.59 2.29 -28.85
C ASP A 82 15.44 1.30 -28.61
N VAL A 83 15.28 0.83 -27.37
CA VAL A 83 14.14 0.01 -26.95
C VAL A 83 12.82 0.75 -27.18
N LEU A 84 12.72 1.99 -26.72
CA LEU A 84 11.51 2.81 -26.92
C LEU A 84 11.28 3.13 -28.40
N GLU A 85 12.33 3.41 -29.18
CA GLU A 85 12.22 3.61 -30.63
C GLU A 85 11.65 2.39 -31.33
N HIS A 86 12.17 1.21 -31.03
CA HIS A 86 11.73 -0.03 -31.63
C HIS A 86 10.27 -0.33 -31.31
N TRP A 87 9.88 -0.32 -30.03
CA TRP A 87 8.55 -0.75 -29.61
C TRP A 87 7.46 0.29 -29.86
N ILE A 88 7.76 1.59 -29.78
CA ILE A 88 6.83 2.63 -30.26
C ILE A 88 6.73 2.58 -31.79
N GLY A 89 7.79 2.16 -32.50
CA GLY A 89 7.74 1.91 -33.94
C GLY A 89 6.72 0.83 -34.29
N ILE A 90 6.66 -0.24 -33.50
CA ILE A 90 5.73 -1.37 -33.66
C ILE A 90 4.31 -1.01 -33.17
N CYS A 91 4.18 -0.27 -32.07
CA CYS A 91 2.92 0.11 -31.44
C CYS A 91 2.84 1.65 -31.27
N PRO A 92 2.65 2.42 -32.36
CA PRO A 92 2.80 3.89 -32.35
C PRO A 92 1.73 4.63 -31.53
N ASP A 93 0.53 4.08 -31.43
CA ASP A 93 -0.59 4.70 -30.71
C ASP A 93 -0.75 4.18 -29.27
N ASP A 94 0.19 3.37 -28.77
CA ASP A 94 0.09 2.82 -27.41
C ASP A 94 0.42 3.88 -26.35
N VAL A 95 -0.60 4.19 -25.54
CA VAL A 95 -0.53 5.25 -24.52
C VAL A 95 0.52 4.93 -23.44
N LEU A 96 0.77 3.66 -23.13
CA LEU A 96 1.73 3.28 -22.08
C LEU A 96 3.16 3.47 -22.55
N LEU A 97 3.47 3.10 -23.79
CA LEU A 97 4.81 3.28 -24.37
C LEU A 97 5.13 4.77 -24.60
N LEU A 98 4.16 5.55 -25.10
CA LEU A 98 4.31 7.01 -25.21
C LEU A 98 4.51 7.66 -23.85
N LYS A 99 3.83 7.15 -22.81
CA LYS A 99 4.03 7.61 -21.44
C LYS A 99 5.41 7.26 -20.89
N TRP A 100 5.96 6.08 -21.20
CA TRP A 100 7.34 5.74 -20.84
C TRP A 100 8.35 6.70 -21.48
N LEU A 101 8.17 7.05 -22.75
CA LEU A 101 9.01 8.04 -23.41
C LEU A 101 8.98 9.39 -22.68
N GLU A 102 7.81 9.86 -22.26
CA GLU A 102 7.66 11.10 -21.48
C GLU A 102 8.29 10.99 -20.09
N ASP A 103 7.95 9.95 -19.32
CA ASP A 103 8.42 9.78 -17.94
C ASP A 103 9.95 9.61 -17.87
N VAL A 104 10.56 8.89 -18.83
CA VAL A 104 12.03 8.74 -18.91
C VAL A 104 12.71 10.04 -19.33
N THR A 105 12.10 10.80 -20.24
CA THR A 105 12.61 12.13 -20.62
C THR A 105 12.62 13.07 -19.41
N ILE A 106 11.52 13.10 -18.65
CA ILE A 106 11.42 13.91 -17.42
C ILE A 106 12.43 13.45 -16.37
N ALA A 107 12.61 12.13 -16.19
CA ALA A 107 13.59 11.60 -15.24
C ALA A 107 15.03 11.98 -15.61
N ALA A 108 15.36 11.97 -16.90
CA ALA A 108 16.66 12.43 -17.39
C ALA A 108 16.85 13.93 -17.12
N GLU A 109 15.86 14.78 -17.43
CA GLU A 109 15.91 16.23 -17.17
C GLU A 109 16.03 16.56 -15.68
N ASN A 110 15.30 15.83 -14.83
CA ASN A 110 15.42 15.95 -13.38
C ASN A 110 16.83 15.61 -12.88
N ALA A 111 17.52 14.64 -13.50
CA ALA A 111 18.90 14.31 -13.13
C ALA A 111 19.86 15.50 -13.39
N TYR A 112 19.68 16.24 -14.49
CA TYR A 112 20.44 17.48 -14.76
C TYR A 112 20.12 18.57 -13.73
N MET A 113 18.83 18.77 -13.42
CA MET A 113 18.42 19.74 -12.40
C MET A 113 19.00 19.41 -11.02
N GLU A 114 19.03 18.13 -10.63
CA GLU A 114 19.60 17.67 -9.35
C GLU A 114 21.13 17.81 -9.32
N ALA A 115 21.81 17.68 -10.46
CA ALA A 115 23.24 17.92 -10.60
C ALA A 115 23.61 19.42 -10.67
N GLY A 116 22.64 20.31 -10.88
CA GLY A 116 22.89 21.73 -11.13
C GLY A 116 23.52 22.00 -12.49
N GLU A 117 23.36 21.09 -13.46
CA GLU A 117 23.91 21.19 -14.80
C GLU A 117 22.83 21.65 -15.80
N GLU A 118 23.18 22.54 -16.74
CA GLU A 118 22.26 22.94 -17.81
C GLU A 118 22.16 21.86 -18.90
N VAL A 119 20.93 21.54 -19.30
CA VAL A 119 20.66 20.60 -20.39
C VAL A 119 21.13 21.19 -21.73
N ARG A 120 22.23 20.67 -22.29
CA ARG A 120 22.74 21.05 -23.62
C ARG A 120 22.26 20.08 -24.71
N VAL A 121 21.03 20.23 -25.19
CA VAL A 121 20.57 19.45 -26.37
C VAL A 121 20.97 20.16 -27.67
N LEU A 122 21.71 19.47 -28.54
CA LEU A 122 21.96 19.94 -29.91
C LEU A 122 20.64 19.95 -30.70
N LYS A 123 20.22 21.12 -31.21
CA LYS A 123 19.11 21.23 -32.18
C LYS A 123 19.53 20.55 -33.47
N LEU A 124 18.79 19.54 -33.93
CA LEU A 124 19.06 18.90 -35.23
C LEU A 124 17.86 18.98 -36.18
N HIS A 125 18.17 19.48 -37.38
CA HIS A 125 17.36 19.45 -38.59
C HIS A 125 17.20 17.99 -39.04
N VAL A 126 15.96 17.59 -39.31
CA VAL A 126 15.63 16.23 -39.75
C VAL A 126 15.79 16.17 -41.26
N SER A 127 16.84 15.50 -41.74
CA SER A 127 16.85 14.87 -43.06
C SER A 127 17.85 13.71 -43.08
N GLU A 128 17.31 12.55 -43.44
CA GLU A 128 18.01 11.32 -43.85
C GLU A 128 18.62 10.47 -42.73
N PHE A 129 18.05 9.28 -42.48
CA PHE A 129 18.82 8.02 -42.40
C PHE A 129 17.87 6.81 -42.51
N ASN A 130 18.17 5.93 -43.47
CA ASN A 130 17.46 4.71 -43.81
C ASN A 130 17.88 3.52 -42.94
N LEU A 131 16.93 2.60 -42.72
CA LEU A 131 17.08 1.29 -42.11
C LEU A 131 18.18 0.43 -42.75
N THR A 132 18.81 -0.45 -41.96
CA THR A 132 18.85 -1.89 -42.28
C THR A 132 19.28 -2.74 -41.07
N CYS A 133 18.54 -3.83 -40.88
CA CYS A 133 18.70 -4.90 -39.90
C CYS A 133 19.54 -6.03 -40.49
N VAL A 134 20.36 -6.71 -39.69
CA VAL A 134 20.92 -8.03 -40.03
C VAL A 134 20.90 -8.92 -38.78
N ALA A 135 20.19 -10.04 -38.90
CA ALA A 135 20.17 -11.18 -37.99
C ALA A 135 21.28 -12.17 -38.35
N CYS A 136 21.78 -12.97 -37.40
CA CYS A 136 22.35 -14.30 -37.65
C CYS A 136 22.28 -15.17 -36.38
N ALA A 137 21.84 -16.41 -36.59
CA ALA A 137 21.74 -17.52 -35.64
C ALA A 137 22.89 -18.52 -35.87
N GLU A 138 23.27 -19.30 -34.84
CA GLU A 138 23.94 -20.63 -34.88
C GLU A 138 24.24 -21.05 -33.41
N GLN A 139 23.51 -21.98 -32.77
CA GLN A 139 23.58 -23.47 -32.69
C GLN A 139 24.73 -24.12 -31.88
N ILE A 140 24.38 -24.66 -30.67
CA ILE A 140 24.61 -26.04 -30.09
C ILE A 140 26.08 -26.41 -29.68
N PRO A 141 26.44 -27.31 -28.70
CA PRO A 141 25.69 -28.30 -27.85
C PRO A 141 26.06 -28.45 -26.33
N ASN A 142 25.10 -29.04 -25.61
CA ASN A 142 25.10 -30.05 -24.52
C ASN A 142 26.40 -30.53 -23.83
N THR A 143 26.32 -30.72 -22.50
CA THR A 143 26.77 -31.98 -21.84
C THR A 143 26.06 -32.22 -20.50
N GLU A 144 25.72 -33.48 -20.27
CA GLU A 144 24.97 -34.09 -19.16
C GLU A 144 25.79 -34.20 -17.84
N ILE A 145 25.10 -34.45 -16.71
CA ILE A 145 25.30 -35.61 -15.80
C ILE A 145 24.72 -35.32 -14.39
N GLU A 146 23.63 -36.03 -14.09
CA GLU A 146 23.28 -36.85 -12.90
C GLU A 146 23.42 -36.31 -11.47
N GLN A 147 22.31 -36.44 -10.74
CA GLN A 147 22.17 -36.49 -9.28
C GLN A 147 22.09 -37.96 -8.81
N PRO A 148 22.11 -38.26 -7.50
CA PRO A 148 20.89 -38.89 -6.97
C PRO A 148 20.56 -38.69 -5.47
N ALA A 149 19.26 -38.95 -5.19
CA ALA A 149 18.59 -39.59 -4.03
C ALA A 149 18.68 -38.96 -2.62
N SER A 150 17.61 -38.56 -1.91
CA SER A 150 16.27 -39.12 -1.57
C SER A 150 16.26 -40.26 -0.52
N VAL A 151 15.53 -40.04 0.59
CA VAL A 151 14.85 -41.08 1.40
C VAL A 151 13.60 -40.47 2.04
N THR A 152 12.46 -41.10 1.76
CA THR A 152 11.08 -40.82 2.17
C THR A 152 10.72 -41.40 3.54
N GLU A 153 9.69 -40.85 4.21
CA GLU A 153 8.58 -41.64 4.80
C GLU A 153 7.42 -40.74 5.28
N GLU A 154 6.17 -41.15 4.96
CA GLU A 154 4.90 -40.46 5.25
C GLU A 154 4.03 -41.19 6.31
N PRO A 155 2.93 -40.57 6.81
CA PRO A 155 2.30 -40.82 8.12
C PRO A 155 0.91 -41.50 8.03
N PRO A 156 0.13 -41.56 9.14
CA PRO A 156 -1.32 -41.70 8.99
C PRO A 156 -2.22 -40.83 9.92
N THR A 157 -3.14 -40.11 9.27
CA THR A 157 -4.63 -40.07 9.41
C THR A 157 -5.40 -39.70 10.70
N VAL A 158 -6.54 -39.05 10.44
CA VAL A 158 -7.53 -38.38 11.31
C VAL A 158 -8.90 -39.10 11.23
N ALA A 159 -9.74 -39.01 12.28
CA ALA A 159 -11.20 -39.26 12.23
C ALA A 159 -11.97 -38.47 13.35
N PRO A 160 -13.33 -38.36 13.34
CA PRO A 160 -14.03 -37.06 13.35
C PRO A 160 -15.06 -36.79 14.48
N ILE A 161 -15.73 -35.63 14.39
CA ILE A 161 -16.50 -34.82 15.36
C ILE A 161 -17.96 -35.26 15.61
N LYS A 162 -18.50 -35.03 16.82
CA LYS A 162 -19.94 -35.00 17.18
C LYS A 162 -20.41 -33.61 17.67
N GLN A 163 -21.66 -33.27 17.35
CA GLN A 163 -22.36 -31.98 17.59
C GLN A 163 -22.82 -31.81 19.05
N SER A 164 -22.85 -30.56 19.56
CA SER A 164 -23.47 -30.21 20.85
C SER A 164 -24.33 -28.94 20.78
N THR A 165 -25.45 -28.98 21.51
CA THR A 165 -26.51 -27.99 21.67
C THR A 165 -26.05 -26.66 22.30
N THR A 166 -26.56 -25.52 21.79
CA THR A 166 -26.13 -24.17 22.19
C THR A 166 -26.93 -23.58 23.34
N LYS A 167 -26.22 -23.18 24.41
CA LYS A 167 -26.67 -22.25 25.48
C LYS A 167 -27.00 -20.84 24.92
N PRO A 168 -27.87 -20.05 25.57
CA PRO A 168 -28.17 -18.68 25.17
C PRO A 168 -26.91 -17.79 25.26
N LYS A 169 -26.52 -17.19 24.13
CA LYS A 169 -25.34 -16.31 24.02
C LYS A 169 -25.66 -14.94 24.62
N GLY A 170 -24.81 -14.45 25.53
CA GLY A 170 -24.86 -13.06 25.99
C GLY A 170 -24.78 -12.07 24.82
N LYS A 171 -25.54 -10.97 24.90
CA LYS A 171 -25.57 -9.94 23.86
C LYS A 171 -24.18 -9.28 23.75
N LYS A 172 -23.56 -9.39 22.58
CA LYS A 172 -22.29 -8.71 22.26
C LYS A 172 -22.52 -7.21 22.08
N ALA A 173 -21.57 -6.37 22.47
CA ALA A 173 -21.63 -4.92 22.24
C ALA A 173 -21.71 -4.60 20.74
N GLN A 174 -22.52 -3.61 20.38
CA GLN A 174 -22.87 -3.25 18.99
C GLN A 174 -22.48 -1.81 18.61
N SER A 175 -21.96 -1.02 19.55
CA SER A 175 -21.51 0.37 19.37
C SER A 175 -20.39 0.67 20.36
N HIS A 176 -19.54 1.64 20.04
CA HIS A 176 -18.60 2.22 21.01
C HIS A 176 -19.27 3.30 21.87
N ILE A 177 -20.34 3.94 21.39
CA ILE A 177 -20.99 5.07 22.08
C ILE A 177 -21.67 4.57 23.36
N LEU A 178 -21.27 5.15 24.48
CA LEU A 178 -21.83 4.82 25.79
C LEU A 178 -23.13 5.58 26.02
N LEU A 179 -24.16 4.86 26.47
CA LEU A 179 -25.39 5.47 26.99
C LEU A 179 -25.18 6.13 28.36
N SER A 180 -24.15 5.70 29.10
CA SER A 180 -23.76 6.27 30.39
C SER A 180 -22.27 6.06 30.66
N PHE A 181 -21.65 7.07 31.28
CA PHE A 181 -20.26 7.03 31.76
C PHE A 181 -20.13 6.54 33.20
N ALA A 182 -21.23 6.09 33.83
CA ALA A 182 -21.18 5.50 35.16
C ALA A 182 -20.44 4.15 35.13
N ASP A 183 -19.48 3.98 36.04
CA ASP A 183 -18.75 2.73 36.22
C ASP A 183 -18.64 2.42 37.72
N PRO A 184 -19.36 1.40 38.21
CA PRO A 184 -19.37 1.02 39.62
C PRO A 184 -18.01 0.58 40.16
N ARG A 185 -17.04 0.24 39.30
CA ARG A 185 -15.69 -0.21 39.71
C ARG A 185 -14.85 0.90 40.32
N TYR A 186 -15.26 2.15 40.20
CA TYR A 186 -14.46 3.29 40.61
C TYR A 186 -15.32 4.34 41.33
N GLN A 187 -14.91 4.68 42.55
CA GLN A 187 -15.43 5.83 43.27
C GLN A 187 -14.71 7.09 42.77
N THR A 188 -15.46 8.05 42.24
CA THR A 188 -14.89 9.30 41.72
C THR A 188 -14.46 10.17 42.90
N ASP A 189 -13.20 10.60 42.90
CA ASP A 189 -12.64 11.52 43.89
C ASP A 189 -12.90 12.99 43.48
N GLU A 190 -12.72 13.94 44.40
CA GLU A 190 -12.92 15.36 44.11
C GLU A 190 -11.85 15.91 43.17
N GLU A 191 -12.30 16.73 42.21
CA GLU A 191 -11.44 17.39 41.24
C GLU A 191 -11.01 18.76 41.80
N SER A 192 -9.73 18.90 42.14
CA SER A 192 -9.18 20.16 42.65
C SER A 192 -9.32 21.29 41.62
N GLU A 193 -9.68 22.49 42.06
CA GLU A 193 -9.65 23.69 41.22
C GLU A 193 -8.23 24.01 40.74
N ASP A 194 -8.09 24.61 39.55
CA ASP A 194 -6.79 24.93 38.98
C ASP A 194 -6.29 26.27 39.54
N GLU A 195 -5.69 26.24 40.73
CA GLU A 195 -5.23 27.43 41.48
C GLU A 195 -3.90 28.03 40.96
N ARG A 196 -3.41 27.59 39.79
CA ARG A 196 -2.13 28.07 39.25
C ARG A 196 -2.25 29.51 38.74
N SER A 197 -1.53 30.42 39.38
CA SER A 197 -1.42 31.85 39.03
C SER A 197 -0.46 32.15 37.87
N GLY A 198 0.34 31.17 37.41
CA GLY A 198 1.22 31.25 36.24
C GLY A 198 1.48 29.89 35.60
N GLY A 199 1.52 29.85 34.25
CA GLY A 199 1.62 28.63 33.43
C GLY A 199 0.34 28.32 32.62
N VAL A 200 0.41 27.40 31.65
CA VAL A 200 -0.75 27.01 30.82
C VAL A 200 -1.81 26.30 31.68
N LYS A 201 -2.96 26.96 31.92
CA LYS A 201 -4.13 26.41 32.61
C LYS A 201 -4.51 25.02 32.10
N LEU A 202 -5.11 24.20 32.96
CA LEU A 202 -5.56 22.85 32.63
C LEU A 202 -6.60 22.93 31.50
N LEU A 203 -6.32 22.24 30.39
CA LEU A 203 -7.22 22.19 29.24
C LEU A 203 -8.58 21.61 29.68
N PRO A 204 -9.71 22.31 29.47
CA PRO A 204 -11.03 21.86 29.91
C PRO A 204 -11.39 20.45 29.42
N LEU A 205 -10.94 20.10 28.22
CA LEU A 205 -11.11 18.77 27.63
C LEU A 205 -10.57 17.64 28.53
N LEU A 206 -9.48 17.87 29.29
CA LEU A 206 -8.92 16.87 30.20
C LEU A 206 -9.82 16.59 31.40
N LYS A 207 -10.66 17.55 31.82
CA LYS A 207 -11.68 17.35 32.85
C LYS A 207 -12.90 16.60 32.29
N LYS A 208 -13.25 16.86 31.02
CA LYS A 208 -14.34 16.16 30.32
C LYS A 208 -14.02 14.68 30.07
N THR A 209 -12.79 14.36 29.70
CA THR A 209 -12.39 13.01 29.24
C THR A 209 -11.80 12.11 30.33
N SER A 210 -11.54 12.64 31.53
CA SER A 210 -11.02 11.84 32.65
C SER A 210 -11.56 12.27 34.00
N LYS A 211 -11.63 11.32 34.94
CA LYS A 211 -12.01 11.55 36.33
C LYS A 211 -10.95 11.04 37.30
N PRO A 212 -10.66 11.76 38.40
CA PRO A 212 -9.81 11.24 39.46
C PRO A 212 -10.50 10.11 40.24
N TYR A 213 -9.71 9.18 40.75
CA TYR A 213 -10.15 8.13 41.68
C TYR A 213 -8.97 7.71 42.58
N LEU A 214 -9.27 7.09 43.72
CA LEU A 214 -8.28 6.46 44.60
C LEU A 214 -8.15 4.99 44.24
N ASP A 215 -6.92 4.51 44.02
CA ASP A 215 -6.68 3.09 43.80
C ASP A 215 -6.75 2.26 45.10
N SER A 216 -6.60 0.94 44.97
CA SER A 216 -6.61 0.01 46.12
C SER A 216 -5.54 0.32 47.18
N ASP A 217 -4.48 1.02 46.78
CA ASP A 217 -3.35 1.40 47.64
C ASP A 217 -3.54 2.82 48.22
N GLY A 218 -4.70 3.44 47.99
CA GLY A 218 -5.01 4.81 48.43
C GLY A 218 -4.32 5.91 47.63
N LYS A 219 -3.68 5.60 46.48
CA LYS A 219 -3.01 6.60 45.64
C LYS A 219 -4.00 7.23 44.66
N LYS A 220 -3.95 8.55 44.55
CA LYS A 220 -4.75 9.31 43.57
C LYS A 220 -4.27 9.03 42.15
N ARG A 221 -5.19 8.66 41.28
CA ARG A 221 -4.98 8.37 39.85
C ARG A 221 -6.07 8.99 39.01
N ALA A 222 -5.85 9.11 37.71
CA ALA A 222 -6.88 9.49 36.75
C ALA A 222 -7.34 8.24 35.98
N ARG A 223 -8.65 8.12 35.73
CA ARG A 223 -9.23 7.12 34.83
C ARG A 223 -9.92 7.79 33.65
N CYS A 224 -10.05 7.06 32.55
CA CYS A 224 -10.88 7.51 31.43
C CYS A 224 -12.33 7.70 31.89
N ILE A 225 -13.03 8.72 31.38
CA ILE A 225 -14.46 8.92 31.67
C ILE A 225 -15.31 7.76 31.14
N ALA A 226 -14.88 7.12 30.06
CA ALA A 226 -15.47 5.92 29.49
C ALA A 226 -15.00 4.64 30.18
N SER A 227 -14.70 4.68 31.49
CA SER A 227 -13.99 3.57 32.13
C SER A 227 -14.76 2.25 32.08
N SER A 228 -16.10 2.30 32.02
CA SER A 228 -16.98 1.13 31.89
C SER A 228 -16.65 0.25 30.68
N HIS A 229 -16.06 0.83 29.63
CA HIS A 229 -15.58 0.13 28.44
C HIS A 229 -14.07 0.27 28.21
N CYS A 230 -13.42 1.23 28.87
CA CYS A 230 -12.01 1.53 28.73
C CYS A 230 -11.25 1.37 30.05
N ASN A 231 -10.32 0.43 30.14
CA ASN A 231 -9.55 0.22 31.38
C ASN A 231 -8.31 1.14 31.51
N LYS A 232 -8.20 2.21 30.72
CA LYS A 232 -7.04 3.12 30.78
C LYS A 232 -7.07 3.98 32.03
N THR A 233 -5.95 3.97 32.74
CA THR A 233 -5.68 4.80 33.91
C THR A 233 -4.30 5.45 33.80
N TRP A 234 -4.13 6.59 34.44
CA TRP A 234 -2.89 7.37 34.46
C TRP A 234 -2.54 7.75 35.89
N ALA A 235 -1.25 7.92 36.15
CA ALA A 235 -0.78 8.51 37.40
C ALA A 235 -1.28 9.95 37.55
N TRP A 236 -1.46 10.40 38.79
CA TRP A 236 -1.76 11.79 39.10
C TRP A 236 -0.45 12.57 39.37
N PRO A 237 -0.33 13.84 38.94
CA PRO A 237 -1.25 14.60 38.12
C PRO A 237 -1.34 14.08 36.67
N ARG A 238 -2.53 14.17 36.08
CA ARG A 238 -2.82 13.57 34.77
C ARG A 238 -1.92 14.15 33.66
N SER A 239 -1.27 13.27 32.90
CA SER A 239 -0.43 13.68 31.75
C SER A 239 -1.31 14.18 30.60
N ARG A 240 -1.18 15.46 30.24
CA ARG A 240 -1.94 16.07 29.14
C ARG A 240 -1.79 15.32 27.82
N GLN A 241 -0.53 15.03 27.43
CA GLN A 241 -0.24 14.36 26.16
C GLN A 241 -0.91 12.99 26.08
N ARG A 242 -0.65 12.11 27.05
CA ARG A 242 -1.17 10.73 27.04
C ARG A 242 -2.69 10.65 27.05
N LEU A 243 -3.35 11.62 27.67
CA LEU A 243 -4.81 11.68 27.72
C LEU A 243 -5.41 12.16 26.40
N LEU A 244 -4.76 13.13 25.74
CA LEU A 244 -5.18 13.59 24.42
C LEU A 244 -4.90 12.55 23.34
N ASP A 245 -3.75 11.87 23.37
CA ASP A 245 -3.46 10.74 22.46
C ASP A 245 -4.51 9.64 22.62
N HIS A 246 -4.83 9.29 23.87
CA HIS A 246 -5.89 8.34 24.17
C HIS A 246 -7.25 8.82 23.66
N ALA A 247 -7.61 10.07 23.91
CA ALA A 247 -8.91 10.60 23.52
C ALA A 247 -9.05 10.71 22.00
N ALA A 248 -8.01 11.14 21.30
CA ALA A 248 -8.02 11.34 19.85
C ALA A 248 -7.97 10.01 19.08
N HIS A 249 -7.13 9.05 19.52
CA HIS A 249 -6.78 7.89 18.71
C HIS A 249 -7.22 6.54 19.29
N GLU A 250 -7.36 6.41 20.61
CA GLU A 250 -7.57 5.09 21.24
C GLU A 250 -9.02 4.89 21.73
N CYS A 251 -9.66 5.93 22.27
CA CYS A 251 -10.89 5.78 23.03
C CYS A 251 -12.15 6.10 22.23
N LYS A 252 -12.63 5.13 21.46
CA LYS A 252 -13.84 5.28 20.64
C LYS A 252 -15.13 5.43 21.44
N ALA A 253 -15.09 5.05 22.72
CA ALA A 253 -16.21 5.24 23.62
C ALA A 253 -16.45 6.71 24.01
N LEU A 254 -15.52 7.60 23.67
CA LEU A 254 -15.70 9.04 23.81
C LEU A 254 -16.54 9.62 22.66
N PRO A 255 -17.38 10.64 22.93
CA PRO A 255 -18.12 11.36 21.92
C PRO A 255 -17.21 11.89 20.79
N GLN A 256 -17.67 11.79 19.54
CA GLN A 256 -16.91 12.22 18.35
C GLN A 256 -16.42 13.66 18.48
N GLU A 257 -17.22 14.55 19.05
CA GLU A 257 -16.85 15.96 19.28
C GLU A 257 -15.59 16.10 20.14
N TRP A 258 -15.49 15.34 21.24
CA TRP A 258 -14.34 15.39 22.14
C TRP A 258 -13.10 14.77 21.51
N ARG A 259 -13.29 13.74 20.67
CA ARG A 259 -12.20 13.13 19.89
C ARG A 259 -11.66 14.11 18.86
N SER A 260 -12.55 14.84 18.17
CA SER A 260 -12.17 15.90 17.22
C SER A 260 -11.43 17.05 17.93
N GLU A 261 -11.93 17.52 19.08
CA GLU A 261 -11.28 18.57 19.88
C GLU A 261 -9.87 18.13 20.35
N ALA A 262 -9.71 16.86 20.75
CA ALA A 262 -8.41 16.30 21.11
C ALA A 262 -7.47 16.22 19.90
N LEU A 263 -7.98 15.79 18.74
CA LEU A 263 -7.22 15.67 17.50
C LEU A 263 -6.74 17.05 17.00
N GLU A 264 -7.59 18.08 17.06
CA GLU A 264 -7.24 19.46 16.71
C GLU A 264 -6.07 19.95 17.56
N TYR A 265 -6.12 19.73 18.88
CA TYR A 265 -5.02 20.10 19.78
C TYR A 265 -3.69 19.39 19.43
N LEU A 266 -3.73 18.08 19.16
CA LEU A 266 -2.54 17.31 18.76
C LEU A 266 -2.02 17.78 17.40
N SER A 267 -2.91 18.12 16.48
CA SER A 267 -2.56 18.62 15.15
C SER A 267 -1.80 19.95 15.20
N GLU A 268 -2.19 20.88 16.08
CA GLU A 268 -1.48 22.15 16.25
C GLU A 268 -0.04 21.91 16.72
N LYS A 269 0.17 20.93 17.61
CA LYS A 269 1.49 20.54 18.08
C LYS A 269 2.34 19.91 16.98
N GLY A 270 1.76 19.01 16.17
CA GLY A 270 2.41 18.43 15.00
C GLY A 270 2.75 19.47 13.92
N ALA A 271 1.82 20.38 13.64
CA ALA A 271 1.98 21.47 12.67
C ALA A 271 3.09 22.46 13.09
N ASN A 272 3.22 22.74 14.39
CA ASN A 272 4.31 23.56 14.93
C ASN A 272 5.71 22.93 14.74
N GLY A 273 5.80 21.64 14.42
CA GLY A 273 7.04 20.96 14.03
C GLY A 273 7.39 21.09 12.55
N ARG A 274 6.50 21.63 11.71
CA ARG A 274 6.73 21.86 10.29
C ARG A 274 7.29 23.27 10.10
N ALA A 275 8.51 23.38 9.57
CA ALA A 275 9.03 24.68 9.14
C ALA A 275 8.04 25.32 8.14
N LYS A 276 7.68 26.59 8.35
CA LYS A 276 6.88 27.35 7.38
C LYS A 276 7.64 27.35 6.06
N LYS A 277 7.09 26.74 5.01
CA LYS A 277 7.57 26.96 3.64
C LYS A 277 7.51 28.47 3.37
N SER A 278 8.65 29.06 3.00
CA SER A 278 8.69 30.39 2.42
C SER A 278 7.80 30.41 1.19
N ARG A 279 6.80 31.29 1.21
CA ARG A 279 5.95 31.60 0.05
C ARG A 279 6.85 32.17 -1.07
N PRO A 280 6.57 31.92 -2.37
CA PRO A 280 7.31 32.57 -3.44
C PRO A 280 7.15 34.08 -3.29
N VAL A 281 8.27 34.79 -3.28
CA VAL A 281 8.31 36.25 -3.29
C VAL A 281 8.02 36.66 -4.73
N GLU A 282 6.86 37.29 -4.96
CA GLU A 282 6.68 38.14 -6.14
C GLU A 282 7.49 39.41 -5.88
N GLU A 283 8.37 39.73 -6.83
CA GLU A 283 9.19 40.93 -6.85
C GLU A 283 8.31 42.17 -6.99
N ASP A 284 8.47 43.12 -6.07
CA ASP A 284 8.20 44.52 -6.37
C ASP A 284 9.33 45.37 -5.80
N VAL A 285 10.09 45.97 -6.73
CA VAL A 285 11.18 46.89 -6.50
C VAL A 285 10.62 48.27 -6.18
N LYS A 286 11.07 48.89 -5.08
CA LYS A 286 11.45 50.32 -5.02
C LYS A 286 12.13 50.72 -3.70
N SER A 287 13.44 50.92 -3.82
CA SER A 287 14.26 52.07 -3.39
C SER A 287 13.90 52.87 -2.13
N ASP A 288 14.87 52.89 -1.21
CA ASP A 288 15.63 54.07 -0.77
C ASP A 288 15.60 54.53 0.71
N VAL A 289 16.84 54.52 1.25
CA VAL A 289 17.51 55.48 2.14
C VAL A 289 17.58 55.17 3.65
N GLU A 290 18.84 55.06 4.08
CA GLU A 290 19.38 54.97 5.43
C GLU A 290 19.01 56.16 6.33
N GLU A 291 18.89 55.92 7.64
CA GLU A 291 19.67 56.70 8.63
C GLU A 291 19.68 56.04 10.02
N VAL A 292 20.87 55.95 10.60
CA VAL A 292 21.16 55.52 11.98
C VAL A 292 21.19 56.75 12.89
N PRO A 293 20.67 56.70 14.14
CA PRO A 293 21.16 57.59 15.16
C PRO A 293 21.82 56.87 16.36
N SER A 294 23.02 57.36 16.63
CA SER A 294 23.94 57.05 17.70
C SER A 294 23.55 57.58 19.09
N ARG A 295 23.87 56.76 20.10
CA ARG A 295 24.18 57.02 21.54
C ARG A 295 24.11 58.47 22.08
N LYS A 296 23.41 58.61 23.21
CA LYS A 296 23.78 59.55 24.30
C LYS A 296 24.07 58.77 25.60
N LYS A 297 25.25 59.05 26.16
CA LYS A 297 25.68 58.68 27.52
C LYS A 297 25.07 59.67 28.52
N SER A 298 24.65 59.18 29.68
CA SER A 298 24.69 59.93 30.94
C SER A 298 25.16 58.99 32.06
N LYS A 299 25.90 59.57 32.99
CA LYS A 299 26.72 58.96 34.04
C LYS A 299 26.19 59.51 35.36
N MET A 300 25.96 58.69 36.38
CA MET A 300 26.06 59.10 37.80
C MET A 300 26.04 57.89 38.76
N ASP A 301 26.61 58.10 39.93
CA ASP A 301 27.37 57.18 40.77
C ASP A 301 26.60 56.37 41.86
N VAL A 302 27.21 55.22 42.19
CA VAL A 302 27.42 54.50 43.47
C VAL A 302 26.55 54.81 44.70
N SER A 303 25.88 53.77 45.25
CA SER A 303 26.11 53.26 46.63
C SER A 303 25.29 52.00 47.01
N GLY A 304 26.00 50.94 47.43
CA GLY A 304 25.69 49.99 48.52
C GLY A 304 24.32 49.28 48.62
N SER A 305 24.31 47.95 48.42
CA SER A 305 23.96 46.93 49.43
C SER A 305 23.59 45.58 48.77
N SER A 306 23.96 44.50 49.44
CA SER A 306 23.87 43.08 49.09
C SER A 306 22.46 42.57 48.80
N SER A 307 22.28 41.77 47.73
CA SER A 307 21.51 40.50 47.75
C SER A 307 21.49 39.78 46.39
N SER A 308 21.57 38.45 46.48
CA SER A 308 21.23 37.40 45.50
C SER A 308 21.51 37.63 44.00
N VAL A 309 22.54 36.93 43.50
CA VAL A 309 22.80 36.73 42.08
C VAL A 309 21.61 36.02 41.42
N SER A 310 20.68 36.78 40.86
CA SER A 310 19.84 36.30 39.77
C SER A 310 20.69 36.32 38.50
N LYS A 311 20.89 35.16 37.88
CA LYS A 311 21.56 35.09 36.57
C LYS A 311 20.66 35.78 35.55
N GLN A 312 20.96 37.03 35.25
CA GLN A 312 20.32 37.77 34.17
C GLN A 312 20.65 37.04 32.85
N THR A 313 19.64 36.41 32.23
CA THR A 313 19.78 35.75 30.94
C THR A 313 20.01 36.81 29.86
N THR A 314 21.24 36.89 29.36
CA THR A 314 21.60 37.75 28.22
C THR A 314 20.80 37.34 26.98
N LEU A 315 20.36 38.30 26.16
CA LEU A 315 19.59 38.05 24.92
C LEU A 315 20.20 36.92 24.05
N GLY A 316 21.53 36.86 23.93
CA GLY A 316 22.24 35.81 23.18
C GLY A 316 22.01 34.38 23.68
N SER A 317 21.85 34.16 25.00
CA SER A 317 21.56 32.82 25.54
C SER A 317 20.13 32.38 25.22
N SER A 318 19.19 33.33 25.17
CA SER A 318 17.80 33.06 24.76
C SER A 318 17.68 32.72 23.27
N PHE A 319 18.44 33.39 22.41
CA PHE A 319 18.50 33.06 20.98
C PHE A 319 19.14 31.68 20.72
N ALA A 320 20.24 31.37 21.40
CA ALA A 320 20.90 30.07 21.29
C ALA A 320 20.00 28.91 21.77
N GLU A 321 19.25 29.12 22.86
CA GLU A 321 18.31 28.14 23.40
C GLU A 321 17.12 27.90 22.45
N LYS A 322 16.53 28.97 21.90
CA LYS A 322 15.48 28.85 20.88
C LYS A 322 16.00 28.16 19.61
N GLY A 323 17.21 28.48 19.17
CA GLY A 323 17.85 27.83 18.02
C GLY A 323 18.04 26.32 18.24
N ALA A 324 18.58 25.94 19.40
CA ALA A 324 18.76 24.54 19.78
C ALA A 324 17.42 23.79 19.88
N GLN A 325 16.38 24.44 20.39
CA GLN A 325 15.04 23.85 20.49
C GLN A 325 14.40 23.65 19.11
N THR A 326 14.57 24.59 18.19
CA THR A 326 14.11 24.47 16.80
C THR A 326 14.85 23.34 16.07
N LEU A 327 16.17 23.30 16.17
CA LEU A 327 16.99 22.23 15.59
C LEU A 327 16.57 20.86 16.12
N LYS A 328 16.37 20.73 17.44
CA LYS A 328 15.93 19.47 18.05
C LYS A 328 14.58 19.01 17.50
N LYS A 329 13.60 19.92 17.39
CA LYS A 329 12.27 19.60 16.85
C LYS A 329 12.34 19.16 15.39
N ASP A 330 13.08 19.87 14.55
CA ASP A 330 13.22 19.52 13.13
C ASP A 330 13.95 18.18 12.97
N ALA A 331 15.05 17.97 13.70
CA ALA A 331 15.77 16.70 13.71
C ALA A 331 14.90 15.52 14.19
N HIS A 332 14.10 15.71 15.25
CA HIS A 332 13.14 14.69 15.74
C HIS A 332 12.10 14.35 14.66
N ARG A 333 11.56 15.35 13.98
CA ARG A 333 10.59 15.15 12.90
C ARG A 333 11.21 14.43 11.70
N LYS A 334 12.40 14.85 11.25
CA LYS A 334 13.12 14.22 10.14
C LYS A 334 13.49 12.78 10.44
N LEU A 335 13.93 12.50 11.67
CA LEU A 335 14.21 11.13 12.10
C LEU A 335 12.94 10.27 12.15
N MET A 336 11.83 10.80 12.66
CA MET A 336 10.55 10.10 12.65
C MET A 336 10.10 9.78 11.21
N LEU A 337 10.20 10.73 10.28
CA LEU A 337 9.90 10.50 8.86
C LEU A 337 10.81 9.45 8.24
N PHE A 338 12.12 9.50 8.53
CA PHE A 338 13.05 8.47 8.09
C PHE A 338 12.63 7.09 8.58
N VAL A 339 12.38 6.93 9.88
CA VAL A 339 11.97 5.65 10.48
C VAL A 339 10.67 5.13 9.86
N THR A 340 9.67 6.00 9.72
CA THR A 340 8.33 5.61 9.25
C THR A 340 8.27 5.36 7.74
N CYS A 341 8.87 6.21 6.92
CA CYS A 341 8.81 6.10 5.47
C CYS A 341 9.74 5.00 4.90
N THR A 342 10.77 4.60 5.64
CA THR A 342 11.70 3.53 5.21
C THR A 342 11.40 2.17 5.86
N GLY A 343 10.42 2.09 6.78
CA GLY A 343 10.06 0.85 7.45
C GLY A 343 11.10 0.35 8.46
N ILE A 344 11.96 1.24 8.97
CA ILE A 344 12.94 0.88 10.01
C ILE A 344 12.20 0.60 11.32
N PRO A 345 12.47 -0.54 12.00
CA PRO A 345 11.90 -0.79 13.31
C PRO A 345 12.31 0.31 14.30
N PRO A 346 11.37 0.96 15.03
CA PRO A 346 11.71 2.05 15.94
C PRO A 346 12.76 1.70 16.99
N ARG A 347 12.89 0.42 17.38
CA ARG A 347 13.92 -0.06 18.33
C ARG A 347 15.36 0.20 17.86
N VAL A 348 15.59 0.35 16.56
CA VAL A 348 16.93 0.64 16.02
C VAL A 348 17.49 1.95 16.59
N ILE A 349 16.64 2.94 16.85
CA ILE A 349 17.09 4.24 17.37
C ILE A 349 17.50 4.20 18.84
N ASP A 350 17.09 3.15 19.57
CA ASP A 350 17.49 2.95 20.96
C ASP A 350 18.87 2.29 21.06
N SER A 351 19.46 1.87 19.94
CA SER A 351 20.73 1.15 19.95
C SER A 351 21.90 2.06 20.38
N PRO A 352 22.92 1.52 21.07
CA PRO A 352 24.09 2.29 21.43
C PRO A 352 24.84 2.80 20.19
N GLU A 353 24.82 2.05 19.08
CA GLU A 353 25.47 2.43 17.82
C GLU A 353 24.80 3.66 17.20
N PHE A 354 23.46 3.72 17.18
CA PHE A 354 22.73 4.87 16.66
C PHE A 354 22.96 6.11 17.53
N ASN A 355 22.97 5.94 18.85
CA ASN A 355 23.28 7.02 19.79
C ASN A 355 24.71 7.54 19.62
N ALA A 356 25.69 6.65 19.44
CA ALA A 356 27.08 7.02 19.17
C ALA A 356 27.21 7.80 17.85
N PHE A 357 26.54 7.34 16.79
CA PHE A 357 26.48 8.02 15.49
C PHE A 357 25.91 9.44 15.62
N CYS A 358 24.75 9.59 16.29
CA CYS A 358 24.16 10.91 16.54
C CYS A 358 25.09 11.82 17.36
N GLY A 359 25.80 11.26 18.35
CA GLY A 359 26.75 11.99 19.18
C GLY A 359 27.95 12.53 18.40
N VAL A 360 28.43 11.80 17.39
CA VAL A 360 29.48 12.26 16.47
C VAL A 360 28.97 13.41 15.60
N LEU A 361 27.76 13.29 15.06
CA LEU A 361 27.16 14.35 14.23
C LEU A 361 26.88 15.62 15.03
N ASN A 362 26.37 15.49 16.25
CA ASN A 362 26.11 16.61 17.15
C ASN A 362 26.05 16.15 18.60
N SER A 363 27.10 16.42 19.35
CA SER A 363 27.23 16.04 20.76
C SER A 363 26.20 16.70 21.70
N LYS A 364 25.53 17.77 21.27
CA LYS A 364 24.46 18.45 22.03
C LYS A 364 23.06 17.93 21.69
N TYR A 365 22.94 17.08 20.67
CA TYR A 365 21.66 16.51 20.27
C TYR A 365 21.48 15.12 20.88
N THR A 366 20.32 14.92 21.51
CA THR A 366 19.89 13.60 21.97
C THR A 366 18.71 13.14 21.11
N PRO A 367 18.85 12.00 20.40
CA PRO A 367 17.74 11.46 19.62
C PRO A 367 16.57 11.06 20.54
N PRO A 368 15.33 11.07 20.02
CA PRO A 368 14.18 10.53 20.73
C PRO A 368 14.30 9.00 20.83
N CYS A 369 13.82 8.43 21.94
CA CYS A 369 13.71 6.97 22.05
C CYS A 369 12.52 6.42 21.25
N SER A 370 12.51 5.11 21.01
CA SER A 370 11.47 4.42 20.22
C SER A 370 10.06 4.68 20.74
N THR A 371 9.89 4.76 22.06
CA THR A 371 8.63 5.11 22.71
C THR A 371 8.21 6.53 22.37
N THR A 372 9.13 7.50 22.37
CA THR A 372 8.82 8.89 22.00
C THR A 372 8.40 9.00 20.54
N ILE A 373 9.06 8.25 19.65
CA ILE A 373 8.63 8.20 18.25
C ILE A 373 7.23 7.60 18.13
N THR A 374 7.02 6.41 18.71
CA THR A 374 5.80 5.62 18.50
C THR A 374 4.58 6.19 19.20
N GLU A 375 4.73 6.70 20.42
CA GLU A 375 3.62 7.17 21.26
C GLU A 375 3.39 8.69 21.17
N THR A 376 4.26 9.45 20.51
CA THR A 376 4.12 10.92 20.45
C THR A 376 4.36 11.48 19.06
N LEU A 377 5.56 11.31 18.48
CA LEU A 377 5.87 11.98 17.21
C LEU A 377 5.05 11.46 16.03
N VAL A 378 4.82 10.15 15.96
CA VAL A 378 4.00 9.53 14.91
C VAL A 378 2.52 9.92 15.04
N PRO A 379 1.87 9.78 16.22
CA PRO A 379 0.50 10.27 16.41
C PRO A 379 0.32 11.76 16.13
N ASP A 380 1.23 12.62 16.63
CA ASP A 380 1.17 14.07 16.41
C ASP A 380 1.23 14.42 14.90
N GLU A 381 2.15 13.80 14.14
CA GLU A 381 2.24 14.02 12.69
C GLU A 381 1.03 13.44 11.95
N ALA A 382 0.57 12.24 12.33
CA ALA A 382 -0.62 11.63 11.74
C ALA A 382 -1.87 12.49 11.95
N ALA A 383 -2.03 13.11 13.13
CA ALA A 383 -3.10 14.05 13.43
C ALA A 383 -3.02 15.30 12.53
N ALA A 384 -1.82 15.88 12.37
CA ALA A 384 -1.60 17.02 11.49
C ALA A 384 -1.94 16.68 10.02
N ILE A 385 -1.45 15.54 9.51
CA ILE A 385 -1.78 15.05 8.16
C ILE A 385 -3.29 14.83 8.01
N ASN A 386 -3.96 14.23 9.00
CA ASN A 386 -5.40 13.98 8.93
C ASN A 386 -6.20 15.30 8.84
N MET A 387 -5.78 16.35 9.55
CA MET A 387 -6.41 17.66 9.46
C MET A 387 -6.19 18.33 8.11
N ASP A 388 -4.99 18.22 7.53
CA ASP A 388 -4.73 18.72 6.18
C ASP A 388 -5.58 17.98 5.13
N ILE A 389 -5.67 16.64 5.23
CA ILE A 389 -6.50 15.81 4.35
C ILE A 389 -7.96 16.24 4.46
N VAL A 390 -8.50 16.37 5.68
CA VAL A 390 -9.90 16.78 5.89
C VAL A 390 -10.14 18.21 5.39
N GLY A 391 -9.21 19.12 5.64
CA GLY A 391 -9.25 20.49 5.14
C GLY A 391 -9.29 20.53 3.61
N PHE A 392 -8.45 19.73 2.95
CA PHE A 392 -8.46 19.55 1.51
C PHE A 392 -9.78 18.95 1.02
N LEU A 393 -10.24 17.83 1.59
CA LEU A 393 -11.45 17.14 1.17
C LEU A 393 -12.72 17.99 1.33
N ARG A 394 -12.79 18.88 2.32
CA ARG A 394 -13.89 19.87 2.48
C ARG A 394 -14.03 20.82 1.28
N THR A 395 -12.95 21.05 0.55
CA THR A 395 -12.96 21.89 -0.67
C THR A 395 -13.38 21.11 -1.92
N GLN A 396 -13.33 19.78 -1.87
CA GLN A 396 -13.61 18.91 -3.00
C GLN A 396 -15.12 18.63 -3.11
N ARG A 397 -15.53 18.09 -4.26
CA ARG A 397 -16.87 17.56 -4.53
C ARG A 397 -16.74 16.19 -5.19
N ASP A 398 -17.87 15.50 -5.32
CA ASP A 398 -17.96 14.18 -5.95
C ASP A 398 -17.04 13.14 -5.32
N LEU A 399 -16.94 13.20 -3.98
CA LEU A 399 -16.16 12.26 -3.21
C LEU A 399 -16.84 10.89 -3.21
N THR A 400 -16.02 9.84 -3.33
CA THR A 400 -16.44 8.46 -3.15
C THR A 400 -15.89 7.91 -1.85
N LEU A 401 -16.77 7.40 -1.01
CA LEU A 401 -16.42 6.77 0.26
C LEU A 401 -16.19 5.28 0.04
N SER A 402 -15.12 4.71 0.58
CA SER A 402 -14.94 3.26 0.58
C SER A 402 -14.48 2.73 1.92
N TRP A 403 -14.84 1.49 2.22
CA TRP A 403 -14.34 0.82 3.42
C TRP A 403 -14.12 -0.66 3.18
N ASP A 404 -13.14 -1.21 3.89
CA ASP A 404 -12.78 -2.62 3.81
C ASP A 404 -12.49 -3.22 5.19
N GLY A 405 -13.00 -4.44 5.41
CA GLY A 405 -12.92 -5.18 6.65
C GLY A 405 -11.75 -6.14 6.65
N GLY A 406 -10.75 -5.87 7.50
CA GLY A 406 -9.53 -6.67 7.61
C GLY A 406 -9.39 -7.42 8.93
N LYS A 407 -8.45 -8.38 8.94
CA LYS A 407 -7.95 -9.01 10.16
C LYS A 407 -6.43 -8.98 10.15
N THR A 408 -5.84 -8.55 11.26
CA THR A 408 -4.39 -8.64 11.47
C THR A 408 -3.95 -10.08 11.73
N ARG A 409 -2.64 -10.37 11.62
CA ARG A 409 -2.06 -11.69 11.94
C ARG A 409 -2.36 -12.14 13.38
N ARG A 410 -2.57 -11.20 14.30
CA ARG A 410 -2.98 -11.45 15.70
C ARG A 410 -4.49 -11.57 15.90
N GLN A 411 -5.24 -11.78 14.81
CA GLN A 411 -6.70 -11.94 14.80
C GLN A 411 -7.49 -10.73 15.34
N LYS A 412 -6.87 -9.53 15.37
CA LYS A 412 -7.61 -8.30 15.62
C LYS A 412 -8.29 -7.84 14.34
N SER A 413 -9.59 -7.61 14.41
CA SER A 413 -10.39 -7.11 13.29
C SER A 413 -10.32 -5.60 13.22
N PHE A 414 -10.28 -5.06 12.01
CA PHE A 414 -10.31 -3.62 11.78
C PHE A 414 -11.12 -3.28 10.53
N TYR A 415 -11.59 -2.04 10.42
CA TYR A 415 -12.08 -1.46 9.18
C TYR A 415 -11.14 -0.35 8.74
N SER A 416 -10.77 -0.35 7.48
CA SER A 416 -10.13 0.79 6.83
C SER A 416 -11.21 1.64 6.16
N ILE A 417 -11.14 2.96 6.33
CA ILE A 417 -12.07 3.91 5.72
C ILE A 417 -11.28 4.86 4.84
N HIS A 418 -11.65 4.93 3.57
CA HIS A 418 -10.98 5.74 2.57
C HIS A 418 -11.95 6.71 1.91
N VAL A 419 -11.41 7.83 1.44
CA VAL A 419 -12.12 8.80 0.62
C VAL A 419 -11.33 9.01 -0.66
N ILE A 420 -12.03 8.93 -1.78
CA ILE A 420 -11.48 9.03 -3.13
C ILE A 420 -12.03 10.31 -3.76
N THR A 421 -11.16 11.15 -4.30
CA THR A 421 -11.56 12.38 -4.99
C THR A 421 -11.96 12.11 -6.44
N ALA A 422 -12.60 13.09 -7.09
CA ALA A 422 -12.89 13.03 -8.53
C ALA A 422 -11.63 12.83 -9.40
N LEU A 423 -10.46 13.26 -8.91
CA LEU A 423 -9.15 13.05 -9.53
C LEU A 423 -8.51 11.71 -9.14
N ARG A 424 -9.28 10.79 -8.55
CA ARG A 424 -8.87 9.42 -8.17
C ARG A 424 -7.74 9.36 -7.14
N GLN A 425 -7.58 10.41 -6.34
CA GLN A 425 -6.65 10.39 -5.21
C GLN A 425 -7.34 9.70 -4.02
N CYS A 426 -6.75 8.61 -3.54
CA CYS A 426 -7.24 7.85 -2.40
C CYS A 426 -6.56 8.30 -1.10
N PHE A 427 -7.35 8.64 -0.10
CA PHE A 427 -6.89 9.02 1.23
C PHE A 427 -7.41 8.03 2.27
N LEU A 428 -6.52 7.51 3.11
CA LEU A 428 -6.91 6.73 4.30
C LEU A 428 -7.29 7.70 5.42
N LEU A 429 -8.56 7.68 5.83
CA LEU A 429 -9.09 8.61 6.85
C LEU A 429 -9.10 7.98 8.24
N ASP A 430 -9.36 6.68 8.33
CA ASP A 430 -9.41 5.97 9.60
C ASP A 430 -9.04 4.47 9.47
N LEU A 431 -8.49 3.93 10.55
CA LEU A 431 -8.22 2.52 10.77
C LEU A 431 -8.93 2.10 12.06
N ASP A 432 -10.21 1.79 11.92
CA ASP A 432 -11.10 1.47 13.01
C ASP A 432 -10.79 0.08 13.57
N ASP A 433 -10.14 -0.02 14.75
CA ASP A 433 -10.12 -1.24 15.56
C ASP A 433 -11.55 -1.70 15.95
N ALA A 434 -12.01 -2.78 15.31
CA ALA A 434 -13.32 -3.41 15.52
C ALA A 434 -13.22 -4.64 16.43
N SER A 435 -12.13 -4.80 17.18
CA SER A 435 -11.91 -5.92 18.10
C SER A 435 -12.95 -5.93 19.22
N MET A 436 -13.34 -7.13 19.65
CA MET A 436 -14.33 -7.37 20.73
C MET A 436 -15.75 -6.83 20.47
N LEU A 437 -16.03 -6.30 19.28
CA LEU A 437 -17.35 -5.84 18.89
C LEU A 437 -18.06 -6.80 17.93
N SER A 438 -19.39 -6.74 17.93
CA SER A 438 -20.17 -7.32 16.86
C SER A 438 -20.07 -6.41 15.62
N HIS A 439 -19.57 -6.94 14.51
CA HIS A 439 -19.45 -6.22 13.24
C HIS A 439 -20.81 -6.01 12.56
N THR A 440 -21.77 -5.40 13.24
CA THR A 440 -23.11 -5.16 12.70
C THR A 440 -23.07 -4.10 11.61
N ALA A 441 -24.08 -4.11 10.74
CA ALA A 441 -24.25 -3.06 9.75
C ALA A 441 -24.37 -1.65 10.39
N ASP A 442 -25.04 -1.56 11.54
CA ASP A 442 -25.20 -0.30 12.27
C ASP A 442 -23.87 0.25 12.80
N TYR A 443 -23.02 -0.64 13.31
CA TYR A 443 -21.67 -0.28 13.74
C TYR A 443 -20.86 0.33 12.59
N ILE A 444 -20.87 -0.31 11.42
CA ILE A 444 -20.13 0.18 10.25
C ILE A 444 -20.66 1.55 9.83
N VAL A 445 -22.00 1.71 9.76
CA VAL A 445 -22.61 3.00 9.42
C VAL A 445 -22.23 4.08 10.43
N GLU A 446 -22.16 3.78 11.72
CA GLU A 446 -21.73 4.73 12.75
C GLU A 446 -20.34 5.29 12.46
N GLN A 447 -19.36 4.42 12.16
CA GLN A 447 -17.99 4.84 11.88
C GLN A 447 -17.89 5.63 10.58
N VAL A 448 -18.52 5.12 9.52
CA VAL A 448 -18.51 5.73 8.18
C VAL A 448 -19.21 7.10 8.21
N MET A 449 -20.31 7.25 8.94
CA MET A 449 -20.99 8.54 9.12
C MET A 449 -20.14 9.55 9.89
N GLY A 450 -19.29 9.11 10.83
CA GLY A 450 -18.33 9.99 11.50
C GLY A 450 -17.41 10.71 10.51
N VAL A 451 -16.90 9.98 9.50
CA VAL A 451 -16.07 10.55 8.42
C VAL A 451 -16.89 11.46 7.50
N VAL A 452 -18.09 11.04 7.11
CA VAL A 452 -18.99 11.84 6.24
C VAL A 452 -19.32 13.17 6.89
N LEU A 453 -19.70 13.18 8.17
CA LEU A 453 -20.03 14.41 8.90
C LEU A 453 -18.79 15.30 9.11
N LYS A 454 -17.61 14.72 9.31
CA LYS A 454 -16.36 15.47 9.47
C LYS A 454 -15.99 16.27 8.21
N ILE A 455 -16.27 15.72 7.02
CA ILE A 455 -15.94 16.34 5.72
C ILE A 455 -17.10 17.19 5.18
N GLY A 456 -18.34 16.77 5.40
CA GLY A 456 -19.56 17.38 4.83
C GLY A 456 -20.28 16.37 3.93
N ALA A 457 -21.52 16.04 4.29
CA ALA A 457 -22.29 15.00 3.58
C ALA A 457 -22.57 15.36 2.13
N GLU A 458 -22.78 16.65 1.86
CA GLU A 458 -23.05 17.21 0.53
C GLU A 458 -21.86 17.11 -0.45
N ARG A 459 -20.70 16.66 0.03
CA ARG A 459 -19.49 16.47 -0.79
C ARG A 459 -19.37 15.09 -1.40
N PHE A 460 -20.18 14.14 -0.94
CA PHE A 460 -20.14 12.75 -1.38
C PHE A 460 -21.19 12.46 -2.44
N SER A 461 -20.78 11.73 -3.48
CA SER A 461 -21.66 11.28 -4.57
C SER A 461 -21.76 9.75 -4.65
N GLY A 462 -20.84 9.01 -4.01
CA GLY A 462 -20.84 7.55 -4.06
C GLY A 462 -20.24 6.88 -2.83
N ALA A 463 -20.62 5.62 -2.62
CA ALA A 463 -20.06 4.75 -1.58
C ALA A 463 -19.84 3.32 -2.10
N SER A 464 -18.70 2.71 -1.79
CA SER A 464 -18.33 1.35 -2.22
C SER A 464 -17.71 0.50 -1.11
N SER A 465 -17.93 -0.82 -1.13
CA SER A 465 -17.43 -1.79 -0.15
C SER A 465 -17.58 -3.22 -0.73
N ASP A 466 -17.00 -4.24 -0.09
CA ASP A 466 -17.35 -5.62 -0.40
C ASP A 466 -18.86 -5.89 -0.16
N ASP A 467 -19.38 -7.02 -0.67
CA ASP A 467 -20.80 -7.39 -0.52
C ASP A 467 -21.05 -8.48 0.53
N THR A 468 -20.19 -8.56 1.56
CA THR A 468 -20.48 -9.42 2.71
C THR A 468 -21.74 -8.96 3.44
N GLY A 469 -22.38 -9.85 4.21
CA GLY A 469 -23.73 -9.60 4.74
C GLY A 469 -23.87 -8.28 5.52
N ASN A 470 -22.87 -7.92 6.33
CA ASN A 470 -22.91 -6.69 7.12
C ASN A 470 -22.53 -5.44 6.34
N THR A 471 -21.59 -5.51 5.40
CA THR A 471 -21.17 -4.39 4.55
C THR A 471 -22.20 -4.06 3.48
N ARG A 472 -22.86 -5.07 2.90
CA ARG A 472 -24.02 -4.89 2.02
C ARG A 472 -25.13 -4.13 2.75
N SER A 473 -25.44 -4.57 3.97
CA SER A 473 -26.47 -3.95 4.80
C SER A 473 -26.06 -2.54 5.24
N SER A 474 -24.79 -2.29 5.56
CA SER A 474 -24.30 -0.96 5.94
C SER A 474 -24.38 0.02 4.78
N ARG A 475 -23.98 -0.37 3.56
CA ARG A 475 -24.15 0.47 2.36
C ARG A 475 -25.59 0.84 2.09
N ARG A 476 -26.51 -0.13 2.16
CA ARG A 476 -27.95 0.12 1.98
C ARG A 476 -28.47 1.11 3.01
N LYS A 477 -28.11 0.92 4.28
CA LYS A 477 -28.46 1.84 5.37
C LYS A 477 -27.88 3.24 5.15
N LEU A 478 -26.63 3.34 4.69
CA LEU A 478 -26.00 4.62 4.37
C LEU A 478 -26.77 5.33 3.25
N ALA A 479 -27.10 4.65 2.16
CA ALA A 479 -27.90 5.20 1.06
C ALA A 479 -29.33 5.55 1.49
N THR A 480 -29.93 4.84 2.45
CA THR A 480 -31.22 5.26 3.05
C THR A 480 -31.08 6.56 3.84
N LYS A 481 -29.98 6.73 4.59
CA LYS A 481 -29.71 7.97 5.36
C LYS A 481 -29.33 9.15 4.46
N LEU A 482 -28.64 8.88 3.35
CA LEU A 482 -28.14 9.86 2.38
C LEU A 482 -28.58 9.43 0.97
N PRO A 483 -29.84 9.70 0.57
CA PRO A 483 -30.41 9.20 -0.68
C PRO A 483 -29.71 9.65 -1.97
N PHE A 484 -28.92 10.72 -1.90
CA PHE A 484 -28.14 11.23 -3.03
C PHE A 484 -26.81 10.49 -3.25
N ILE A 485 -26.38 9.63 -2.32
CA ILE A 485 -25.16 8.83 -2.47
C ILE A 485 -25.47 7.56 -3.27
N LEU A 486 -24.72 7.36 -4.36
CA LEU A 486 -24.78 6.14 -5.15
C LEU A 486 -24.23 4.96 -4.34
N ASN A 487 -25.06 3.94 -4.16
CA ASN A 487 -24.65 2.66 -3.55
C ASN A 487 -23.97 1.78 -4.60
N LEU A 488 -22.64 1.86 -4.66
CA LEU A 488 -21.83 1.13 -5.64
C LEU A 488 -21.40 -0.21 -5.05
N GLN A 489 -21.66 -1.28 -5.80
CA GLN A 489 -21.18 -2.61 -5.46
C GLN A 489 -19.73 -2.81 -5.90
N ASP A 490 -18.91 -3.50 -5.09
CA ASP A 490 -17.57 -3.90 -5.53
C ASP A 490 -17.68 -4.96 -6.65
N ALA A 491 -17.37 -4.51 -7.86
CA ALA A 491 -17.40 -5.35 -9.05
C ALA A 491 -16.35 -6.47 -9.01
N CYS A 492 -15.17 -6.23 -8.43
CA CYS A 492 -14.12 -7.26 -8.32
C CYS A 492 -14.59 -8.40 -7.42
N HIS A 493 -15.23 -8.05 -6.30
CA HIS A 493 -15.82 -9.03 -5.40
C HIS A 493 -16.93 -9.84 -6.10
N LEU A 494 -17.82 -9.18 -6.85
CA LEU A 494 -18.89 -9.83 -7.61
C LEU A 494 -18.33 -10.83 -8.63
N LEU A 495 -17.38 -10.42 -9.47
CA LEU A 495 -16.76 -11.30 -10.45
C LEU A 495 -16.05 -12.49 -9.77
N SER A 496 -15.40 -12.27 -8.62
CA SER A 496 -14.82 -13.36 -7.82
C SER A 496 -15.87 -14.31 -7.25
N LEU A 497 -17.07 -13.83 -6.91
CA LEU A 497 -18.19 -14.68 -6.49
C LEU A 497 -18.75 -15.50 -7.67
N CYS A 498 -18.85 -14.94 -8.87
CA CYS A 498 -19.19 -15.68 -10.09
C CYS A 498 -18.22 -16.83 -10.31
N LEU A 499 -16.91 -16.56 -10.28
CA LEU A 499 -15.88 -17.60 -10.39
C LEU A 499 -16.00 -18.65 -9.28
N THR A 500 -16.37 -18.25 -8.06
CA THR A 500 -16.60 -19.18 -6.95
C THR A 500 -17.76 -20.14 -7.24
N GLN A 501 -18.83 -19.68 -7.90
CA GLN A 501 -19.95 -20.55 -8.30
C GLN A 501 -19.55 -21.47 -9.45
N ILE A 502 -18.84 -20.96 -10.46
CA ILE A 502 -18.35 -21.77 -11.59
C ILE A 502 -17.39 -22.86 -11.06
N GLY A 503 -16.49 -22.52 -10.14
CA GLY A 503 -15.55 -23.48 -9.56
C GLY A 503 -16.19 -24.55 -8.64
N LYS A 504 -17.48 -24.43 -8.31
CA LYS A 504 -18.23 -25.49 -7.60
C LYS A 504 -18.87 -26.50 -8.56
N LEU A 505 -18.94 -26.20 -9.86
CA LEU A 505 -19.45 -27.16 -10.85
C LEU A 505 -18.54 -28.40 -10.85
N PRO A 506 -19.10 -29.62 -10.96
CA PRO A 506 -18.34 -30.87 -10.82
C PRO A 506 -17.07 -30.92 -11.67
N GLU A 507 -17.19 -30.52 -12.95
CA GLU A 507 -16.10 -30.48 -13.92
C GLU A 507 -14.92 -29.62 -13.41
N PHE A 508 -15.16 -28.38 -12.98
CA PHE A 508 -14.10 -27.50 -12.45
C PHE A 508 -13.65 -27.88 -11.03
N ALA A 509 -14.56 -28.37 -10.18
CA ALA A 509 -14.24 -28.70 -8.80
C ALA A 509 -13.15 -29.78 -8.71
N ILE A 510 -13.14 -30.74 -9.64
CA ILE A 510 -12.11 -31.78 -9.75
C ILE A 510 -10.77 -31.17 -10.17
N ILE A 511 -10.76 -30.33 -11.19
CA ILE A 511 -9.56 -29.65 -11.72
C ILE A 511 -8.91 -28.80 -10.61
N ILE A 512 -9.71 -27.97 -9.95
CA ILE A 512 -9.26 -27.08 -8.86
C ILE A 512 -8.69 -27.89 -7.68
N ARG A 513 -9.25 -29.07 -7.40
CA ARG A 513 -8.74 -29.96 -6.36
C ARG A 513 -7.35 -30.50 -6.70
N LYS A 514 -7.11 -30.92 -7.96
CA LYS A 514 -5.79 -31.34 -8.45
C LYS A 514 -4.77 -30.20 -8.30
N ILE A 515 -5.09 -29.01 -8.84
CA ILE A 515 -4.23 -27.80 -8.75
C ILE A 515 -3.84 -27.49 -7.30
N LYS A 516 -4.81 -27.45 -6.39
CA LYS A 516 -4.55 -27.18 -4.97
C LYS A 516 -3.66 -28.24 -4.31
N LYS A 517 -3.82 -29.51 -4.68
CA LYS A 517 -3.03 -30.62 -4.14
C LYS A 517 -1.58 -30.56 -4.64
N ILE A 518 -1.38 -30.32 -5.94
CA ILE A 518 -0.07 -30.11 -6.56
C ILE A 518 0.66 -28.94 -5.86
N LEU A 519 0.05 -27.76 -5.82
CA LEU A 519 0.70 -26.59 -5.22
C LEU A 519 0.97 -26.76 -3.73
N LYS A 520 0.08 -27.44 -3.00
CA LYS A 520 0.31 -27.72 -1.58
C LYS A 520 1.57 -28.55 -1.38
N LEU A 521 1.79 -29.59 -2.20
CA LEU A 521 3.01 -30.39 -2.14
C LEU A 521 4.22 -29.54 -2.51
N MET A 522 4.16 -28.81 -3.63
CA MET A 522 5.28 -28.00 -4.12
C MET A 522 5.74 -26.98 -3.07
N TYR A 523 4.83 -26.27 -2.40
CA TYR A 523 5.21 -25.31 -1.35
C TYR A 523 5.57 -25.94 0.00
N ASN A 524 5.43 -27.25 0.16
CA ASN A 524 5.81 -27.97 1.38
C ASN A 524 7.12 -28.74 1.21
N SER A 525 7.45 -29.19 0.00
CA SER A 525 8.66 -29.96 -0.31
C SER A 525 9.73 -29.02 -0.89
N THR A 526 10.72 -28.67 -0.05
CA THR A 526 11.88 -27.89 -0.52
C THR A 526 12.62 -28.64 -1.63
N TYR A 527 12.84 -29.94 -1.46
CA TYR A 527 13.50 -30.81 -2.44
C TYR A 527 12.79 -30.77 -3.80
N THR A 528 11.50 -31.09 -3.85
CA THR A 528 10.74 -31.08 -5.12
C THR A 528 10.72 -29.69 -5.76
N MET A 529 10.57 -28.63 -4.96
CA MET A 529 10.57 -27.25 -5.46
C MET A 529 11.94 -26.82 -6.00
N GLU A 530 13.04 -27.25 -5.39
CA GLU A 530 14.40 -26.94 -5.86
C GLU A 530 14.70 -27.62 -7.19
N HIS A 531 14.42 -28.91 -7.34
CA HIS A 531 14.59 -29.63 -8.61
C HIS A 531 13.67 -29.08 -9.70
N PHE A 532 12.42 -28.78 -9.35
CA PHE A 532 11.51 -28.09 -10.25
C PHE A 532 12.06 -26.73 -10.70
N ASN A 533 12.57 -25.90 -9.78
CA ASN A 533 13.12 -24.60 -10.13
C ASN A 533 14.40 -24.73 -10.96
N TYR A 534 15.22 -25.74 -10.69
CA TYR A 534 16.38 -26.05 -11.50
C TYR A 534 15.95 -26.40 -12.93
N GLN A 535 15.05 -27.36 -13.12
CA GLN A 535 14.56 -27.74 -14.45
C GLN A 535 13.87 -26.57 -15.15
N ARG A 536 13.11 -25.76 -14.42
CA ARG A 536 12.49 -24.53 -14.92
C ARG A 536 13.54 -23.56 -15.48
N THR A 537 14.66 -23.37 -14.78
CA THR A 537 15.79 -22.55 -15.26
C THR A 537 16.44 -23.16 -16.48
N GLN A 538 16.68 -24.48 -16.51
CA GLN A 538 17.25 -25.16 -17.68
C GLN A 538 16.36 -25.04 -18.93
N LEU A 539 15.04 -25.09 -18.74
CA LEU A 539 14.04 -24.96 -19.79
C LEU A 539 13.72 -23.50 -20.16
N ASN A 540 14.44 -22.53 -19.59
CA ASN A 540 14.23 -21.09 -19.80
C ASN A 540 12.80 -20.60 -19.51
N ILE A 541 12.10 -21.25 -18.57
CA ILE A 541 10.77 -20.85 -18.14
C ILE A 541 10.94 -19.74 -17.11
N SER A 542 10.69 -18.49 -17.49
CA SER A 542 11.01 -17.30 -16.67
C SER A 542 10.24 -17.25 -15.35
N ARG A 543 8.97 -17.67 -15.34
CA ARG A 543 8.05 -17.58 -14.20
C ARG A 543 7.72 -18.93 -13.58
N GLY A 544 7.91 -19.03 -12.27
CA GLY A 544 7.55 -20.20 -11.47
C GLY A 544 6.06 -20.32 -11.15
N LEU A 545 5.75 -21.19 -10.19
CA LEU A 545 4.39 -21.47 -9.73
C LEU A 545 3.79 -20.31 -8.95
N GLU A 546 2.49 -20.12 -9.11
CA GLU A 546 1.73 -19.07 -8.44
C GLU A 546 0.77 -19.65 -7.42
N LYS A 547 0.75 -19.04 -6.22
CA LYS A 547 -0.10 -19.50 -5.13
C LYS A 547 -1.45 -18.77 -5.16
N PRO A 548 -2.58 -19.51 -5.17
CA PRO A 548 -3.88 -18.86 -5.05
C PRO A 548 -4.02 -18.20 -3.68
N GLY A 549 -4.33 -16.90 -3.66
CA GLY A 549 -4.62 -16.17 -2.43
C GLY A 549 -5.84 -16.74 -1.70
N LYS A 550 -5.89 -16.61 -0.36
CA LYS A 550 -6.98 -17.18 0.46
C LYS A 550 -8.36 -16.57 0.19
N THR A 551 -8.40 -15.34 -0.32
CA THR A 551 -9.61 -14.50 -0.41
C THR A 551 -10.07 -14.17 -1.83
N ARG A 552 -9.28 -14.46 -2.88
CA ARG A 552 -9.62 -14.15 -4.27
C ARG A 552 -9.67 -15.42 -5.11
N PHE A 553 -10.85 -15.80 -5.57
CA PHE A 553 -11.03 -17.04 -6.34
C PHE A 553 -10.38 -16.95 -7.74
N ALA A 554 -10.18 -15.72 -8.25
CA ALA A 554 -9.36 -15.44 -9.43
C ALA A 554 -7.93 -15.97 -9.31
N GLY A 555 -7.39 -16.12 -8.08
CA GLY A 555 -6.06 -16.72 -7.88
C GLY A 555 -5.94 -18.16 -8.36
N VAL A 556 -7.06 -18.88 -8.49
CA VAL A 556 -7.09 -20.25 -9.02
C VAL A 556 -6.75 -20.28 -10.52
N PHE A 557 -7.14 -19.25 -11.27
CA PHE A 557 -6.78 -19.11 -12.68
C PHE A 557 -5.25 -18.98 -12.84
N TRP A 558 -4.65 -18.02 -12.13
CA TRP A 558 -3.20 -17.79 -12.18
C TRP A 558 -2.40 -19.01 -11.73
N ALA A 559 -2.88 -19.71 -10.70
CA ALA A 559 -2.33 -20.99 -10.28
C ALA A 559 -2.37 -22.05 -11.40
N GLY A 560 -3.52 -22.22 -12.07
CA GLY A 560 -3.67 -23.16 -13.17
C GLY A 560 -2.77 -22.83 -14.37
N VAL A 561 -2.74 -21.57 -14.79
CA VAL A 561 -1.87 -21.09 -15.88
C VAL A 561 -0.39 -21.28 -15.52
N SER A 562 -0.01 -21.03 -14.27
CA SER A 562 1.38 -21.26 -13.82
C SER A 562 1.79 -22.72 -13.88
N ILE A 563 0.88 -23.66 -13.56
CA ILE A 563 1.14 -25.09 -13.72
C ILE A 563 1.23 -25.44 -15.19
N GLN A 564 0.30 -24.94 -16.03
CA GLN A 564 0.29 -25.21 -17.47
C GLN A 564 1.59 -24.79 -18.14
N ARG A 565 2.06 -23.57 -17.87
CA ARG A 565 3.36 -23.06 -18.33
C ARG A 565 4.51 -23.95 -17.87
N CYS A 566 4.45 -24.42 -16.63
CA CYS A 566 5.53 -25.21 -16.04
C CYS A 566 5.39 -26.73 -16.25
N LEU A 567 4.45 -27.18 -17.09
CA LEU A 567 4.29 -28.60 -17.39
C LEU A 567 5.59 -29.26 -17.86
N PRO A 568 6.41 -28.64 -18.74
CA PRO A 568 7.69 -29.24 -19.14
C PRO A 568 8.65 -29.45 -17.97
N ALA A 569 8.71 -28.52 -17.02
CA ALA A 569 9.53 -28.67 -15.83
C ALA A 569 8.99 -29.74 -14.87
N PHE A 570 7.66 -29.90 -14.78
CA PHE A 570 7.07 -31.02 -14.06
C PHE A 570 7.36 -32.36 -14.75
N SER A 571 7.23 -32.46 -16.06
CA SER A 571 7.57 -33.67 -16.80
C SER A 571 9.04 -34.04 -16.60
N ALA A 572 9.95 -33.06 -16.67
CA ALA A 572 11.38 -33.29 -16.49
C ALA A 572 11.76 -33.87 -15.12
N ILE A 573 11.08 -33.45 -14.03
CA ILE A 573 11.36 -34.01 -12.69
C ILE A 573 10.62 -35.32 -12.40
N ILE A 574 9.61 -35.67 -13.19
CA ILE A 574 8.80 -36.89 -13.00
C ILE A 574 9.25 -38.03 -13.90
N ASP A 575 9.72 -37.71 -15.10
CA ASP A 575 10.29 -38.70 -16.02
C ASP A 575 11.74 -39.08 -15.63
N ASP A 576 12.32 -38.39 -14.64
CA ASP A 576 13.62 -38.72 -14.04
C ASP A 576 13.41 -39.63 -12.81
N ASP A 577 13.47 -40.94 -13.06
CA ASP A 577 13.25 -41.98 -12.05
C ASP A 577 14.24 -41.90 -10.88
N ASP A 578 15.45 -41.33 -11.09
CA ASP A 578 16.50 -41.21 -10.05
C ASP A 578 16.16 -40.16 -8.97
N LEU A 579 15.21 -39.27 -9.24
CA LEU A 579 14.78 -38.25 -8.29
C LEU A 579 13.78 -38.79 -7.25
N GLU A 580 13.12 -39.92 -7.54
CA GLU A 580 12.08 -40.55 -6.74
C GLU A 580 10.98 -39.56 -6.27
N ILE A 581 10.66 -38.57 -7.12
CA ILE A 581 9.67 -37.53 -6.78
C ILE A 581 8.26 -38.07 -6.99
N ASP A 582 7.45 -38.08 -5.92
CA ASP A 582 6.01 -38.31 -6.00
C ASP A 582 5.22 -37.03 -5.73
N ILE A 583 4.40 -36.59 -6.70
CA ILE A 583 3.47 -35.47 -6.56
C ILE A 583 2.16 -36.00 -5.95
N SER A 584 2.26 -36.58 -4.76
CA SER A 584 1.12 -37.12 -3.98
C SER A 584 0.26 -38.12 -4.77
N GLY A 585 0.88 -39.04 -5.49
CA GLY A 585 0.24 -40.04 -6.35
C GLY A 585 -0.39 -39.47 -7.61
N MET A 586 0.11 -38.33 -8.12
CA MET A 586 -0.39 -37.67 -9.34
C MET A 586 0.69 -37.52 -10.43
N ASN A 587 1.75 -38.32 -10.37
CA ASN A 587 2.84 -38.31 -11.36
C ASN A 587 2.34 -38.51 -12.79
N ASN A 588 1.33 -39.38 -12.96
CA ASN A 588 0.67 -39.62 -14.23
C ASN A 588 0.07 -38.36 -14.90
N LEU A 589 -0.15 -37.26 -14.16
CA LEU A 589 -0.60 -35.98 -14.72
C LEU A 589 0.53 -35.20 -15.42
N PHE A 590 1.79 -35.61 -15.25
CA PHE A 590 2.98 -34.92 -15.74
C PHE A 590 3.91 -35.83 -16.56
N GLU A 591 3.77 -37.15 -16.49
CA GLU A 591 4.51 -38.09 -17.33
C GLU A 591 4.33 -37.80 -18.82
N SER A 592 5.44 -37.64 -19.56
CA SER A 592 5.43 -37.13 -20.95
C SER A 592 4.59 -37.96 -21.93
N ARG A 593 4.39 -39.25 -21.66
CA ARG A 593 3.65 -40.18 -22.54
C ARG A 593 2.35 -40.70 -21.93
N SER A 594 1.89 -40.09 -20.85
CA SER A 594 0.66 -40.50 -20.17
C SER A 594 -0.58 -39.87 -20.79
N SER A 595 -1.61 -40.67 -21.01
CA SER A 595 -2.94 -40.15 -21.40
C SER A 595 -3.53 -39.24 -20.32
N ALA A 596 -3.20 -39.47 -19.04
CA ALA A 596 -3.65 -38.62 -17.94
C ALA A 596 -3.00 -37.22 -17.98
N ALA A 597 -1.75 -37.10 -18.45
CA ALA A 597 -1.08 -35.82 -18.64
C ALA A 597 -1.75 -34.99 -19.75
N LEU A 598 -2.09 -35.62 -20.88
CA LEU A 598 -2.84 -34.97 -21.97
C LEU A 598 -4.23 -34.51 -21.52
N LEU A 599 -4.95 -35.36 -20.77
CA LEU A 599 -6.24 -34.98 -20.20
C LEU A 599 -6.11 -33.84 -19.17
N PHE A 600 -5.04 -33.83 -18.39
CA PHE A 600 -4.79 -32.75 -17.44
C PHE A 600 -4.46 -31.42 -18.13
N GLN A 601 -3.73 -31.45 -19.24
CA GLN A 601 -3.54 -30.28 -20.11
C GLN A 601 -4.87 -29.74 -20.63
N ALA A 602 -5.75 -30.63 -21.09
CA ALA A 602 -7.10 -30.25 -21.51
C ALA A 602 -7.92 -29.66 -20.34
N ASP A 603 -7.85 -30.26 -19.15
CA ASP A 603 -8.47 -29.74 -17.92
C ASP A 603 -7.98 -28.31 -17.61
N LEU A 604 -6.67 -28.05 -17.68
CA LEU A 604 -6.09 -26.73 -17.45
C LEU A 604 -6.54 -25.73 -18.53
N ALA A 605 -6.62 -26.14 -19.79
CA ALA A 605 -7.14 -25.33 -20.87
C ALA A 605 -8.62 -24.95 -20.68
N LYS A 606 -9.47 -25.90 -20.23
CA LYS A 606 -10.87 -25.62 -19.87
C LYS A 606 -10.96 -24.56 -18.76
N LEU A 607 -10.17 -24.72 -17.70
CA LEU A 607 -10.12 -23.76 -16.61
C LEU A 607 -9.68 -22.38 -17.13
N ALA A 608 -8.61 -22.32 -17.92
CA ALA A 608 -8.08 -21.07 -18.46
C ALA A 608 -9.09 -20.36 -19.36
N ALA A 609 -9.77 -21.10 -20.24
CA ALA A 609 -10.77 -20.55 -21.16
C ALA A 609 -11.98 -19.95 -20.43
N VAL A 610 -12.48 -20.62 -19.38
CA VAL A 610 -13.66 -20.15 -18.64
C VAL A 610 -13.31 -19.09 -17.59
N PHE A 611 -12.21 -19.26 -16.85
CA PHE A 611 -11.86 -18.34 -15.77
C PHE A 611 -11.09 -17.11 -16.24
N GLY A 612 -10.32 -17.23 -17.32
CA GLY A 612 -9.43 -16.18 -17.82
C GLY A 612 -10.11 -14.83 -18.07
N PRO A 613 -11.29 -14.77 -18.73
CA PRO A 613 -11.99 -13.51 -18.96
C PRO A 613 -12.29 -12.76 -17.65
N TYR A 614 -12.77 -13.48 -16.63
CA TYR A 614 -13.07 -12.89 -15.31
C TYR A 614 -11.81 -12.50 -14.55
N ALA A 615 -10.79 -13.37 -14.54
CA ALA A 615 -9.57 -13.13 -13.78
C ALA A 615 -8.79 -11.91 -14.30
N ARG A 616 -8.69 -11.75 -15.62
CA ARG A 616 -8.09 -10.58 -16.26
C ARG A 616 -8.92 -9.32 -16.01
N ALA A 617 -10.25 -9.39 -16.12
CA ALA A 617 -11.12 -8.27 -15.79
C ALA A 617 -10.98 -7.81 -14.33
N ILE A 618 -10.90 -8.74 -13.37
CA ILE A 618 -10.64 -8.42 -11.97
C ILE A 618 -9.30 -7.69 -11.82
N GLN A 619 -8.23 -8.22 -12.43
CA GLN A 619 -6.91 -7.57 -12.38
C GLN A 619 -6.93 -6.15 -12.93
N CYS A 620 -7.65 -5.91 -14.04
CA CYS A 620 -7.80 -4.58 -14.60
C CYS A 620 -8.62 -3.66 -13.68
N LEU A 621 -9.73 -4.16 -13.14
CA LEU A 621 -10.65 -3.39 -12.29
C LEU A 621 -10.05 -3.03 -10.93
N GLU A 622 -9.08 -3.79 -10.43
CA GLU A 622 -8.31 -3.47 -9.21
C GLU A 622 -7.39 -2.24 -9.38
N SER A 623 -7.23 -1.73 -10.60
CA SER A 623 -6.47 -0.49 -10.86
C SER A 623 -7.07 0.71 -10.10
N PRO A 624 -6.24 1.59 -9.50
CA PRO A 624 -6.71 2.83 -8.88
C PRO A 624 -7.31 3.81 -9.90
N HIS A 625 -7.11 3.56 -11.19
CA HIS A 625 -7.64 4.38 -12.27
C HIS A 625 -8.95 3.84 -12.86
N THR A 626 -9.50 2.75 -12.33
CA THR A 626 -10.78 2.19 -12.80
C THR A 626 -11.96 3.15 -12.55
N THR A 627 -12.89 3.17 -13.48
CA THR A 627 -14.18 3.87 -13.41
C THR A 627 -15.36 2.91 -13.49
N CYS A 628 -16.56 3.39 -13.16
CA CYS A 628 -17.79 2.60 -13.34
C CYS A 628 -18.04 2.23 -14.82
N SER A 629 -17.57 3.04 -15.78
CA SER A 629 -17.67 2.71 -17.20
C SER A 629 -16.81 1.51 -17.57
N ASP A 630 -15.61 1.40 -16.99
CA ASP A 630 -14.72 0.26 -17.20
C ASP A 630 -15.37 -1.05 -16.72
N VAL A 631 -16.10 -1.01 -15.59
CA VAL A 631 -16.87 -2.17 -15.10
C VAL A 631 -17.83 -2.69 -16.16
N TYR A 632 -18.56 -1.80 -16.82
CA TYR A 632 -19.49 -2.18 -17.89
C TYR A 632 -18.75 -2.72 -19.12
N LEU A 633 -17.65 -2.09 -19.54
CA LEU A 633 -16.85 -2.54 -20.67
C LEU A 633 -16.25 -3.94 -20.45
N TYR A 634 -15.64 -4.17 -19.29
CA TYR A 634 -15.09 -5.48 -18.95
C TYR A 634 -16.19 -6.54 -18.81
N TRP A 635 -17.38 -6.16 -18.32
CA TRP A 635 -18.52 -7.07 -18.30
C TRP A 635 -18.93 -7.52 -19.71
N LEU A 636 -19.07 -6.58 -20.66
CA LEU A 636 -19.37 -6.91 -22.05
C LEU A 636 -18.29 -7.82 -22.67
N ALA A 637 -17.01 -7.55 -22.37
CA ALA A 637 -15.90 -8.37 -22.84
C ALA A 637 -15.98 -9.81 -22.30
N ILE A 638 -16.28 -9.97 -21.00
CA ILE A 638 -16.50 -11.29 -20.38
C ILE A 638 -17.65 -12.02 -21.07
N VAL A 639 -18.83 -11.39 -21.15
CA VAL A 639 -20.03 -12.02 -21.72
C VAL A 639 -19.80 -12.41 -23.18
N SER A 640 -19.12 -11.56 -23.96
CA SER A 640 -18.76 -11.86 -25.35
C SER A 640 -17.84 -13.09 -25.45
N GLN A 641 -16.75 -13.12 -24.66
CA GLN A 641 -15.80 -14.25 -24.66
C GLN A 641 -16.45 -15.56 -24.22
N ILE A 642 -17.27 -15.53 -23.16
CA ILE A 642 -18.00 -16.70 -22.68
C ILE A 642 -19.06 -17.14 -23.72
N SER A 643 -19.78 -16.20 -24.34
CA SER A 643 -20.77 -16.54 -25.38
C SER A 643 -20.10 -17.21 -26.59
N HIS A 644 -18.94 -16.71 -27.02
CA HIS A 644 -18.15 -17.32 -28.08
C HIS A 644 -17.66 -18.72 -27.68
N LEU A 645 -17.10 -18.86 -26.47
CA LEU A 645 -16.63 -20.12 -25.92
C LEU A 645 -17.73 -21.19 -25.88
N LEU A 646 -18.94 -20.83 -25.43
CA LEU A 646 -20.06 -21.75 -25.28
C LEU A 646 -20.70 -22.15 -26.63
N LYS A 647 -20.44 -21.42 -27.71
CA LYS A 647 -20.90 -21.73 -29.08
C LYS A 647 -19.84 -22.43 -29.92
N GLY A 648 -18.57 -22.19 -29.61
CA GLY A 648 -17.43 -22.79 -30.29
C GLY A 648 -17.06 -24.16 -29.75
N ASN A 649 -16.03 -24.75 -30.36
CA ASN A 649 -15.46 -26.04 -29.99
C ASN A 649 -14.01 -25.90 -29.49
N THR A 650 -13.63 -24.72 -28.97
CA THR A 650 -12.25 -24.44 -28.53
C THR A 650 -11.85 -25.28 -27.32
N VAL A 651 -12.79 -25.60 -26.45
CA VAL A 651 -12.63 -26.58 -25.35
C VAL A 651 -13.91 -27.38 -25.21
N GLU A 652 -13.79 -28.67 -24.95
CA GLU A 652 -14.94 -29.55 -24.75
C GLU A 652 -15.47 -29.40 -23.32
N LEU A 653 -16.71 -28.93 -23.18
CA LEU A 653 -17.40 -28.80 -21.89
C LEU A 653 -18.68 -29.63 -21.92
N GLU A 654 -19.07 -30.21 -20.78
CA GLU A 654 -20.35 -30.90 -20.65
C GLU A 654 -21.51 -29.92 -20.90
N ASP A 655 -22.58 -30.37 -21.56
CA ASP A 655 -23.71 -29.49 -21.88
C ASP A 655 -24.42 -28.95 -20.64
N GLU A 656 -24.45 -29.72 -19.55
CA GLU A 656 -24.90 -29.25 -18.24
C GLU A 656 -23.99 -28.13 -17.71
N THR A 657 -22.66 -28.32 -17.76
CA THR A 657 -21.68 -27.28 -17.40
C THR A 657 -21.89 -26.00 -18.21
N LYS A 658 -22.06 -26.11 -19.53
CA LYS A 658 -22.34 -24.95 -20.42
C LYS A 658 -23.62 -24.22 -20.01
N ALA A 659 -24.69 -24.95 -19.72
CA ALA A 659 -25.96 -24.37 -19.27
C ALA A 659 -25.80 -23.63 -17.94
N ARG A 660 -25.10 -24.24 -16.97
CA ARG A 660 -24.85 -23.62 -15.65
C ARG A 660 -23.91 -22.42 -15.72
N ILE A 661 -22.86 -22.44 -16.55
CA ILE A 661 -22.01 -21.26 -16.80
C ILE A 661 -22.85 -20.11 -17.35
N ARG A 662 -23.72 -20.37 -18.34
CA ARG A 662 -24.60 -19.36 -18.91
C ARG A 662 -25.54 -18.76 -17.87
N GLU A 663 -26.13 -19.59 -17.00
CA GLU A 663 -26.97 -19.13 -15.90
C GLU A 663 -26.19 -18.25 -14.93
N ILE A 664 -25.04 -18.71 -14.43
CA ILE A 664 -24.20 -17.96 -13.48
C ILE A 664 -23.73 -16.63 -14.06
N THR A 665 -23.42 -16.59 -15.36
CA THR A 665 -22.95 -15.38 -16.05
C THR A 665 -24.08 -14.38 -16.33
N ASN A 666 -25.34 -14.80 -16.30
CA ASN A 666 -26.48 -13.91 -16.55
C ASN A 666 -27.16 -13.43 -15.26
N MET A 667 -26.73 -13.92 -14.09
CA MET A 667 -27.18 -13.49 -12.76
C MET A 667 -26.41 -12.25 -12.29
#